data_AF-R4KU75-F1
#
_entry.id   AF-R4KU75-F1
#
_cell.length_a   1.000
_cell.length_b   1.000
_cell.length_c   1.000
_cell.angle_alpha   90.00
_cell.angle_beta   90.00
_cell.angle_gamma   90.00
#
_symmetry.space_group_name_H-M   'P 1'
#
loop_
_entity.id
_entity.type
_entity.pdbx_description
1 polymer ?
#
loop_
_entity_poly.entity_id
_entity_poly.type
_entity_poly.pdbx_seq_one_letter_code
_entity_poly.pdbx_strand_id
1 'polypeptide(L)'
;MFKRIKYLTFVGFLIFYVLTLSTTVASASNIQDTSLEDFFDNTMNFKIDKYHIPNATVSVVKDGEIVYKKGFGLADIENNIPVDADTTLFRIGSTSKLITWTAVMQLVEAGKLDLNTDINAYLDFEISPQLQKPLQKTIAKPITMTHLMTHTPGFEDYPDMLFRLSADELMPLNEYVRNYLPARIFPAGEVAAYSNYGTALAGYIVERLSGMPFSDYVEKNIFTPLNMNNSTYRQPPTLDSPALIAKPYRFINGSYTEASSEYIMLDPAGSMSSTASDMANFMIAHLSGGAYSEGQILKEETVKEMHEQHFTYDPTLGGMTLGFMEGVFNDKEVLFHGGSTMLYNAGLYLVPEVNTGIFISYSGGNLLLHSEVFQEFMDFYYPIKAEIKGVPDEGSRERANKFIGEYQMNRRSVTTDEKIVGILAGGVINVNVNEDGYLLVTNGGETNKFIEIESGVYQNLREGRTQDAFGQFHKIIFKTDPFGKIMLTTDGPMTYSKAPFYSTMSFTALAAIIIMLIIFISLTYWIIIKILGLFRRRKNKNSEFSVIASWVGICTSIIILILFANIFSSGIDPVYQLPKEAYMPAEGNPLLDFIPTLMWIFSCLLVLFTVIVWKKGIGRRIAQVHYSIFTLAVLGLMWLISYWNIFN
;
A
#
# COMPACT_ATOMS: atom_id res chain seq x y z
N MET A 1 -20.61 56.42 15.11
CA MET A 1 -19.25 56.14 14.60
C MET A 1 -18.82 54.80 15.20
N PHE A 2 -18.59 53.79 14.34
CA PHE A 2 -18.18 52.40 14.63
C PHE A 2 -19.19 51.40 15.25
N LYS A 3 -20.05 50.88 14.34
CA LYS A 3 -20.45 49.47 14.13
C LYS A 3 -20.66 48.55 15.35
N ARG A 4 -21.92 48.50 15.81
CA ARG A 4 -22.68 47.25 16.03
C ARG A 4 -23.48 46.95 14.76
N ILE A 5 -23.45 45.71 14.28
CA ILE A 5 -24.45 44.97 13.45
C ILE A 5 -23.68 43.83 12.77
N LYS A 6 -23.77 42.62 13.33
CA LYS A 6 -23.59 41.30 12.68
C LYS A 6 -23.82 40.16 13.70
N TYR A 7 -24.88 40.27 14.48
CA TYR A 7 -25.42 39.21 15.35
C TYR A 7 -26.96 39.15 15.24
N LEU A 8 -27.45 39.32 14.01
CA LEU A 8 -28.87 39.20 13.63
C LEU A 8 -28.92 38.83 12.14
N THR A 9 -28.60 37.57 11.84
CA THR A 9 -28.83 36.89 10.55
C THR A 9 -28.66 35.37 10.71
N PHE A 10 -29.13 34.81 11.83
CA PHE A 10 -29.04 33.35 12.08
C PHE A 10 -30.25 32.73 12.80
N VAL A 11 -31.34 33.47 13.06
CA VAL A 11 -32.53 32.93 13.78
C VAL A 11 -33.84 33.32 13.10
N GLY A 12 -33.84 33.52 11.78
CA GLY A 12 -35.02 34.02 11.06
C GLY A 12 -35.25 33.42 9.68
N PHE A 13 -34.73 32.22 9.41
CA PHE A 13 -34.95 31.49 8.15
C PHE A 13 -35.17 29.98 8.38
N LEU A 14 -35.62 29.60 9.58
CA LEU A 14 -35.93 28.22 9.97
C LEU A 14 -37.44 27.93 10.08
N ILE A 15 -38.29 28.88 9.68
CA ILE A 15 -39.75 28.74 9.74
C ILE A 15 -40.35 29.39 8.49
N PHE A 16 -40.02 28.86 7.30
CA PHE A 16 -40.84 28.98 6.07
C PHE A 16 -40.37 28.02 4.95
N TYR A 17 -39.77 26.88 5.31
CA TYR A 17 -39.44 25.79 4.38
C TYR A 17 -39.93 24.43 4.92
N VAL A 18 -41.08 24.47 5.61
CA VAL A 18 -41.92 23.32 5.92
C VAL A 18 -43.23 23.61 5.22
N LEU A 19 -43.67 22.70 4.33
CA LEU A 19 -44.84 22.77 3.44
C LEU A 19 -44.58 23.21 1.99
N THR A 20 -43.71 22.47 1.30
CA THR A 20 -44.03 21.90 -0.03
C THR A 20 -43.29 20.57 -0.16
N LEU A 21 -43.83 19.55 0.51
CA LEU A 21 -43.60 18.16 0.15
C LEU A 21 -44.27 17.93 -1.21
N SER A 22 -43.57 18.31 -2.28
CA SER A 22 -43.78 17.66 -3.56
C SER A 22 -43.23 16.25 -3.39
N THR A 23 -44.13 15.31 -3.19
CA THR A 23 -43.85 13.88 -3.34
C THR A 23 -43.38 13.65 -4.77
N THR A 24 -42.08 13.78 -5.02
CA THR A 24 -41.44 12.91 -6.01
C THR A 24 -41.49 11.53 -5.39
N VAL A 25 -42.58 10.81 -5.68
CA VAL A 25 -42.55 9.37 -5.67
C VAL A 25 -41.43 9.03 -6.64
N ALA A 26 -40.23 8.82 -6.11
CA ALA A 26 -39.22 8.07 -6.83
C ALA A 26 -39.94 6.76 -7.16
N SER A 27 -40.24 6.58 -8.45
CA SER A 27 -40.68 5.29 -8.93
C SER A 27 -39.55 4.36 -8.53
N ALA A 28 -39.80 3.50 -7.55
CA ALA A 28 -39.03 2.29 -7.40
C ALA A 28 -39.26 1.53 -8.70
N SER A 29 -38.37 1.75 -9.68
CA SER A 29 -38.27 0.85 -10.80
C SER A 29 -38.11 -0.53 -10.19
N ASN A 30 -39.00 -1.45 -10.56
CA ASN A 30 -38.86 -2.85 -10.21
C ASN A 30 -37.45 -3.28 -10.63
N ILE A 31 -36.59 -3.51 -9.64
CA ILE A 31 -35.18 -3.94 -9.78
C ILE A 31 -35.09 -5.34 -10.45
N GLN A 32 -36.23 -5.99 -10.68
CA GLN A 32 -36.32 -7.34 -11.24
C GLN A 32 -36.15 -7.43 -12.77
N ASP A 33 -36.12 -6.31 -13.50
CA ASP A 33 -36.01 -6.28 -14.97
C ASP A 33 -34.77 -5.52 -15.50
N THR A 34 -33.81 -5.14 -14.64
CA THR A 34 -32.60 -4.42 -15.09
C THR A 34 -31.65 -5.38 -15.83
N SER A 35 -31.37 -5.08 -17.10
CA SER A 35 -30.40 -5.86 -17.88
C SER A 35 -28.97 -5.68 -17.34
N LEU A 36 -28.07 -6.62 -17.67
CA LEU A 36 -26.64 -6.51 -17.33
C LEU A 36 -26.02 -5.21 -17.86
N GLU A 37 -26.41 -4.83 -19.06
CA GLU A 37 -26.00 -3.58 -19.69
C GLU A 37 -26.48 -2.36 -18.90
N ASP A 38 -27.77 -2.31 -18.53
CA ASP A 38 -28.31 -1.21 -17.72
C ASP A 38 -27.63 -1.10 -16.35
N PHE A 39 -27.30 -2.24 -15.71
CA PHE A 39 -26.60 -2.23 -14.43
C PHE A 39 -25.23 -1.55 -14.57
N PHE A 40 -24.38 -2.04 -15.48
CA PHE A 40 -23.02 -1.51 -15.63
C PHE A 40 -23.02 -0.08 -16.17
N ASP A 41 -23.89 0.24 -17.12
CA ASP A 41 -24.00 1.59 -17.66
C ASP A 41 -24.37 2.61 -16.57
N ASN A 42 -25.40 2.32 -15.77
CA ASN A 42 -25.83 3.24 -14.72
C ASN A 42 -24.78 3.35 -13.60
N THR A 43 -24.25 2.22 -13.16
CA THR A 43 -23.24 2.19 -12.09
C THR A 43 -21.96 2.90 -12.52
N MET A 44 -21.42 2.60 -13.70
CA MET A 44 -20.18 3.22 -14.17
C MET A 44 -20.36 4.71 -14.45
N ASN A 45 -21.45 5.14 -15.11
CA ASN A 45 -21.70 6.56 -15.35
C ASN A 45 -21.79 7.35 -14.03
N PHE A 46 -22.53 6.83 -13.05
CA PHE A 46 -22.63 7.46 -11.73
C PHE A 46 -21.26 7.57 -11.05
N LYS A 47 -20.45 6.51 -11.09
CA LYS A 47 -19.15 6.49 -10.41
C LYS A 47 -18.10 7.34 -11.11
N ILE A 48 -18.12 7.37 -12.44
CA ILE A 48 -17.29 8.24 -13.27
C ILE A 48 -17.54 9.70 -12.92
N ASP A 49 -18.80 10.11 -12.84
CA ASP A 49 -19.17 11.47 -12.46
C ASP A 49 -18.79 11.76 -10.99
N LYS A 50 -19.11 10.84 -10.08
CA LYS A 50 -18.87 10.99 -8.63
C LYS A 50 -17.38 11.14 -8.30
N TYR A 51 -16.52 10.34 -8.93
CA TYR A 51 -15.10 10.28 -8.62
C TYR A 51 -14.22 11.00 -9.65
N HIS A 52 -14.83 11.67 -10.63
CA HIS A 52 -14.14 12.36 -11.72
C HIS A 52 -13.13 11.45 -12.43
N ILE A 53 -13.60 10.29 -12.87
CA ILE A 53 -12.80 9.31 -13.60
C ILE A 53 -12.77 9.71 -15.08
N PRO A 54 -11.61 10.03 -15.68
CA PRO A 54 -11.52 10.48 -17.07
C PRO A 54 -11.85 9.37 -18.09
N ASN A 55 -11.45 8.14 -17.80
CA ASN A 55 -11.56 6.99 -18.68
C ASN A 55 -11.64 5.69 -17.89
N ALA A 56 -12.48 4.77 -18.36
CA ALA A 56 -12.62 3.44 -17.80
C ALA A 56 -13.05 2.43 -18.87
N THR A 57 -12.81 1.15 -18.62
CA THR A 57 -13.31 0.05 -19.42
C THR A 57 -13.76 -1.11 -18.54
N VAL A 58 -14.75 -1.86 -19.02
CA VAL A 58 -15.31 -3.02 -18.34
C VAL A 58 -15.51 -4.15 -19.34
N SER A 59 -15.21 -5.38 -18.93
CA SER A 59 -15.71 -6.60 -19.59
C SER A 59 -16.30 -7.57 -18.56
N VAL A 60 -17.32 -8.31 -19.00
CA VAL A 60 -17.96 -9.37 -18.24
C VAL A 60 -18.06 -10.59 -19.13
N VAL A 61 -17.62 -11.72 -18.60
CA VAL A 61 -17.71 -13.01 -19.25
C VAL A 61 -18.62 -13.93 -18.45
N LYS A 62 -19.35 -14.77 -19.15
CA LYS A 62 -20.29 -15.72 -18.57
C LYS A 62 -20.38 -16.93 -19.48
N ASP A 63 -20.23 -18.12 -18.93
CA ASP A 63 -20.43 -19.38 -19.65
C ASP A 63 -19.60 -19.48 -20.95
N GLY A 64 -18.37 -18.98 -20.92
CA GLY A 64 -17.43 -19.01 -22.04
C GLY A 64 -17.59 -17.88 -23.06
N GLU A 65 -18.54 -16.96 -22.86
CA GLU A 65 -18.83 -15.87 -23.79
C GLU A 65 -18.65 -14.49 -23.14
N ILE A 66 -18.33 -13.47 -23.96
CA ILE A 66 -18.32 -12.07 -23.53
C ILE A 66 -19.76 -11.56 -23.56
N VAL A 67 -20.36 -11.33 -22.39
CA VAL A 67 -21.76 -10.89 -22.25
C VAL A 67 -21.93 -9.38 -22.06
N TYR A 68 -20.86 -8.67 -21.69
CA TYR A 68 -20.83 -7.21 -21.65
C TYR A 68 -19.40 -6.72 -21.87
N LYS A 69 -19.24 -5.65 -22.65
CA LYS A 69 -17.94 -5.04 -22.90
C LYS A 69 -18.11 -3.58 -23.33
N LYS A 70 -17.51 -2.64 -22.60
CA LYS A 70 -17.71 -1.21 -22.89
C LYS A 70 -16.54 -0.34 -22.43
N GLY A 71 -16.32 0.75 -23.17
CA GLY A 71 -15.45 1.86 -22.80
C GLY A 71 -16.28 3.05 -22.33
N PHE A 72 -15.77 3.79 -21.35
CA PHE A 72 -16.41 4.97 -20.78
C PHE A 72 -15.42 6.13 -20.72
N GLY A 73 -15.90 7.35 -20.98
CA GLY A 73 -15.08 8.56 -20.96
C GLY A 73 -14.16 8.67 -22.19
N LEU A 74 -13.06 9.39 -22.02
CA LEU A 74 -12.13 9.75 -23.11
C LEU A 74 -10.73 9.19 -22.84
N ALA A 75 -10.24 8.37 -23.78
CA ALA A 75 -8.86 7.89 -23.78
C ALA A 75 -7.87 9.05 -23.97
N ASP A 76 -8.26 10.09 -24.71
CA ASP A 76 -7.53 11.35 -24.84
C ASP A 76 -8.53 12.51 -24.79
N ILE A 77 -8.45 13.32 -23.72
CA ILE A 77 -9.35 14.45 -23.51
C ILE A 77 -9.05 15.58 -24.51
N GLU A 78 -7.78 15.83 -24.81
CA GLU A 78 -7.37 16.93 -25.68
C GLU A 78 -7.82 16.68 -27.13
N ASN A 79 -7.72 15.44 -27.58
CA ASN A 79 -8.09 15.03 -28.93
C ASN A 79 -9.54 14.49 -29.04
N ASN A 80 -10.29 14.49 -27.94
CA ASN A 80 -11.66 13.98 -27.85
C ASN A 80 -11.80 12.53 -28.39
N ILE A 81 -10.84 11.67 -28.02
CA ILE A 81 -10.83 10.25 -28.41
C ILE A 81 -11.58 9.45 -27.34
N PRO A 82 -12.72 8.81 -27.67
CA PRO A 82 -13.45 7.98 -26.71
C PRO A 82 -12.66 6.73 -26.34
N VAL A 83 -12.95 6.17 -25.16
CA VAL A 83 -12.44 4.84 -24.82
C VAL A 83 -13.13 3.79 -25.67
N ASP A 84 -12.33 2.96 -26.32
CA ASP A 84 -12.73 1.80 -27.08
C ASP A 84 -12.26 0.52 -26.36
N ALA A 85 -13.18 -0.39 -26.07
CA ALA A 85 -12.88 -1.57 -25.25
C ALA A 85 -12.03 -2.65 -25.96
N ASP A 86 -11.87 -2.54 -27.28
CA ASP A 86 -11.06 -3.44 -28.11
C ASP A 86 -9.63 -2.93 -28.28
N THR A 87 -9.43 -1.61 -28.26
CA THR A 87 -8.17 -0.97 -28.69
C THR A 87 -7.57 0.03 -27.70
N THR A 88 -8.31 0.47 -26.69
CA THR A 88 -7.76 1.37 -25.65
C THR A 88 -7.08 0.55 -24.56
N LEU A 89 -5.78 0.73 -24.42
CA LEU A 89 -4.94 0.07 -23.42
C LEU A 89 -5.02 0.81 -22.09
N PHE A 90 -5.12 0.07 -21.01
CA PHE A 90 -4.92 0.56 -19.66
C PHE A 90 -3.78 -0.20 -19.02
N ARG A 91 -2.98 0.47 -18.17
CA ARG A 91 -2.04 -0.26 -17.32
C ARG A 91 -2.84 -0.99 -16.25
N ILE A 92 -2.64 -2.29 -16.13
CA ILE A 92 -3.43 -3.12 -15.22
C ILE A 92 -2.72 -3.36 -13.88
N GLY A 93 -1.55 -2.74 -13.69
CA GLY A 93 -0.78 -2.84 -12.46
C GLY A 93 -0.59 -4.29 -12.01
N SER A 94 -0.74 -4.54 -10.72
CA SER A 94 -0.54 -5.87 -10.15
C SER A 94 -1.48 -6.97 -10.65
N THR A 95 -2.59 -6.67 -11.32
CA THR A 95 -3.41 -7.71 -11.99
C THR A 95 -2.59 -8.49 -13.02
N SER A 96 -1.55 -7.88 -13.59
CA SER A 96 -0.58 -8.52 -14.48
C SER A 96 0.10 -9.75 -13.87
N LYS A 97 0.27 -9.81 -12.56
CA LYS A 97 0.92 -10.95 -11.88
C LYS A 97 0.26 -12.28 -12.22
N LEU A 98 -1.06 -12.29 -12.45
CA LEU A 98 -1.80 -13.47 -12.87
C LEU A 98 -1.19 -14.09 -14.14
N ILE A 99 -0.76 -13.26 -15.09
CA ILE A 99 -0.10 -13.71 -16.33
C ILE A 99 1.29 -14.29 -16.02
N THR A 100 2.05 -13.64 -15.14
CA THR A 100 3.36 -14.13 -14.68
C THR A 100 3.25 -15.47 -14.00
N TRP A 101 2.22 -15.67 -13.17
CA TRP A 101 1.96 -16.93 -12.49
C TRP A 101 1.52 -18.03 -13.45
N THR A 102 0.69 -17.72 -14.45
CA THR A 102 0.39 -18.64 -15.55
C THR A 102 1.66 -19.06 -16.31
N ALA A 103 2.59 -18.13 -16.58
CA ALA A 103 3.85 -18.44 -17.23
C ALA A 103 4.74 -19.38 -16.38
N VAL A 104 4.74 -19.21 -15.05
CA VAL A 104 5.39 -20.14 -14.11
C VAL A 104 4.76 -21.54 -14.21
N MET A 105 3.43 -21.63 -14.19
CA MET A 105 2.74 -22.93 -14.28
C MET A 105 2.97 -23.64 -15.62
N GLN A 106 3.14 -22.90 -16.73
CA GLN A 106 3.56 -23.50 -18.00
C GLN A 106 4.93 -24.19 -17.90
N LEU A 107 5.88 -23.63 -17.13
CA LEU A 107 7.17 -24.26 -16.89
C LEU A 107 7.09 -25.46 -15.94
N VAL A 108 6.13 -25.46 -15.01
CA VAL A 108 5.79 -26.62 -14.18
C VAL A 108 5.29 -27.76 -15.05
N GLU A 109 4.32 -27.51 -15.94
CA GLU A 109 3.82 -28.51 -16.88
C GLU A 109 4.90 -29.07 -17.80
N ALA A 110 5.84 -28.21 -18.22
CA ALA A 110 6.97 -28.60 -19.05
C ALA A 110 8.06 -29.40 -18.28
N GLY A 111 7.89 -29.60 -16.97
CA GLY A 111 8.87 -30.28 -16.11
C GLY A 111 10.18 -29.51 -15.94
N LYS A 112 10.19 -28.20 -16.22
CA LYS A 112 11.36 -27.32 -16.10
C LYS A 112 11.47 -26.66 -14.73
N LEU A 113 10.34 -26.55 -14.01
CA LEU A 113 10.25 -25.95 -12.70
C LEU A 113 9.45 -26.88 -11.78
N ASP A 114 9.99 -27.13 -10.59
CA ASP A 114 9.27 -27.75 -9.48
C ASP A 114 8.96 -26.69 -8.41
N LEU A 115 7.70 -26.64 -7.98
CA LEU A 115 7.16 -25.59 -7.11
C LEU A 115 7.82 -25.55 -5.72
N ASN A 116 8.31 -26.69 -5.24
CA ASN A 116 8.80 -26.88 -3.87
C ASN A 116 10.32 -26.96 -3.76
N THR A 117 11.02 -26.91 -4.89
CA THR A 117 12.48 -26.84 -4.96
C THR A 117 12.98 -25.45 -4.56
N ASP A 118 14.16 -25.40 -3.94
CA ASP A 118 14.85 -24.14 -3.62
C ASP A 118 15.04 -23.31 -4.90
N ILE A 119 14.52 -22.08 -4.90
CA ILE A 119 14.60 -21.20 -6.06
C ILE A 119 16.04 -20.87 -6.47
N ASN A 120 17.02 -20.99 -5.57
CA ASN A 120 18.43 -20.83 -5.92
C ASN A 120 18.88 -21.82 -7.01
N ALA A 121 18.21 -22.98 -7.16
CA ALA A 121 18.48 -23.92 -8.24
C ALA A 121 18.15 -23.36 -9.64
N TYR A 122 17.33 -22.32 -9.72
CA TYR A 122 16.88 -21.70 -10.97
C TYR A 122 17.52 -20.33 -11.22
N LEU A 123 18.34 -19.82 -10.29
CA LEU A 123 18.96 -18.50 -10.34
C LEU A 123 20.46 -18.59 -10.68
N ASP A 124 21.03 -17.47 -11.13
CA ASP A 124 22.48 -17.29 -11.33
C ASP A 124 23.14 -16.37 -10.29
N PHE A 125 22.46 -16.20 -9.17
CA PHE A 125 22.96 -15.59 -7.96
C PHE A 125 22.32 -16.30 -6.77
N GLU A 126 22.92 -16.13 -5.60
CA GLU A 126 22.47 -16.80 -4.39
C GLU A 126 21.68 -15.83 -3.50
N ILE A 127 20.49 -16.26 -3.10
CA ILE A 127 19.69 -15.60 -2.07
C ILE A 127 20.04 -16.23 -0.73
N SER A 128 20.66 -15.44 0.14
CA SER A 128 21.12 -15.89 1.45
C SER A 128 19.95 -16.43 2.32
N PRO A 129 20.16 -17.53 3.07
CA PRO A 129 19.19 -18.01 4.05
C PRO A 129 19.19 -17.22 5.36
N GLN A 130 20.06 -16.21 5.49
CA GLN A 130 20.25 -15.43 6.72
C GLN A 130 19.18 -14.33 6.85
N LEU A 131 18.48 -14.32 7.99
CA LEU A 131 17.56 -13.23 8.36
C LEU A 131 18.32 -12.01 8.93
N GLN A 132 17.86 -10.78 8.64
CA GLN A 132 18.60 -9.55 8.97
C GLN A 132 18.27 -8.82 10.30
N LYS A 133 17.20 -9.10 11.09
CA LYS A 133 16.97 -8.48 12.46
C LYS A 133 15.74 -9.02 13.24
N PRO A 134 15.70 -8.96 14.60
CA PRO A 134 16.62 -9.52 15.60
C PRO A 134 15.94 -10.70 16.36
N LEU A 135 16.57 -11.84 16.62
CA LEU A 135 17.50 -12.04 17.77
C LEU A 135 18.33 -13.34 17.68
N GLN A 136 18.28 -14.08 16.58
CA GLN A 136 19.16 -15.22 16.34
C GLN A 136 19.67 -15.17 14.90
N LYS A 137 20.93 -15.56 14.68
CA LYS A 137 21.37 -15.98 13.35
C LYS A 137 20.67 -17.30 13.04
N THR A 138 19.39 -17.24 12.71
CA THR A 138 18.61 -18.39 12.29
C THR A 138 18.76 -18.52 10.79
N ILE A 139 19.27 -19.68 10.36
CA ILE A 139 19.23 -20.11 8.97
C ILE A 139 17.76 -20.44 8.69
N ALA A 140 17.11 -19.67 7.83
CA ALA A 140 15.76 -19.94 7.41
C ALA A 140 15.74 -21.05 6.36
N LYS A 141 14.60 -21.73 6.21
CA LYS A 141 14.39 -22.67 5.11
C LYS A 141 14.57 -21.96 3.76
N PRO A 142 14.95 -22.70 2.71
CA PRO A 142 14.95 -22.18 1.35
C PRO A 142 13.62 -21.56 0.94
N ILE A 143 13.69 -20.55 0.07
CA ILE A 143 12.50 -20.01 -0.59
C ILE A 143 12.16 -20.95 -1.75
N THR A 144 10.88 -21.19 -1.99
CA THR A 144 10.38 -22.04 -3.08
C THR A 144 9.47 -21.19 -3.98
N MET A 145 9.10 -21.69 -5.15
CA MET A 145 8.18 -20.96 -6.02
C MET A 145 6.80 -20.81 -5.36
N THR A 146 6.32 -21.82 -4.63
CA THR A 146 5.08 -21.71 -3.82
C THR A 146 5.14 -20.53 -2.85
N HIS A 147 6.29 -20.31 -2.19
CA HIS A 147 6.45 -19.15 -1.30
C HIS A 147 6.38 -17.81 -2.05
N LEU A 148 6.92 -17.72 -3.28
CA LEU A 148 6.82 -16.52 -4.10
C LEU A 148 5.36 -16.26 -4.54
N MET A 149 4.67 -17.29 -5.02
CA MET A 149 3.29 -17.21 -5.53
C MET A 149 2.27 -16.92 -4.41
N THR A 150 2.52 -17.37 -3.19
CA THR A 150 1.66 -17.13 -2.01
C THR A 150 2.07 -15.90 -1.20
N HIS A 151 3.03 -15.10 -1.67
CA HIS A 151 3.55 -13.92 -0.96
C HIS A 151 4.05 -14.22 0.47
N THR A 152 4.70 -15.36 0.65
CA THR A 152 5.34 -15.77 1.90
C THR A 152 6.87 -15.98 1.83
N PRO A 153 7.66 -15.29 0.96
CA PRO A 153 9.10 -15.52 0.90
C PRO A 153 9.88 -14.92 2.09
N GLY A 154 9.23 -14.02 2.84
CA GLY A 154 9.80 -13.33 4.00
C GLY A 154 10.75 -12.17 3.65
N PHE A 155 10.69 -11.66 2.42
CA PHE A 155 11.36 -10.42 2.03
C PHE A 155 10.71 -9.20 2.71
N GLU A 156 11.53 -8.18 2.99
CA GLU A 156 11.02 -6.82 3.19
C GLU A 156 10.64 -6.18 1.83
N ASP A 157 10.11 -4.95 1.86
CA ASP A 157 9.65 -4.24 0.66
C ASP A 157 10.35 -2.88 0.50
N TYR A 158 10.62 -2.48 -0.75
CA TYR A 158 11.28 -1.22 -1.14
C TYR A 158 10.39 -0.41 -2.13
N PRO A 159 9.52 0.48 -1.62
CA PRO A 159 8.57 1.22 -2.46
C PRO A 159 9.19 2.27 -3.42
N ASP A 160 10.35 2.87 -3.10
CA ASP A 160 11.05 3.85 -3.94
C ASP A 160 11.54 3.32 -5.31
N MET A 161 11.74 2.00 -5.42
CA MET A 161 12.25 1.33 -6.61
C MET A 161 11.15 0.78 -7.51
N LEU A 162 9.88 1.19 -7.34
CA LEU A 162 8.75 0.70 -8.13
C LEU A 162 8.52 1.49 -9.43
N PHE A 163 8.52 2.82 -9.36
CA PHE A 163 8.03 3.70 -10.43
C PHE A 163 9.07 4.69 -10.95
N ARG A 164 9.03 4.99 -12.24
CA ARG A 164 9.82 6.02 -12.93
C ARG A 164 8.96 6.84 -13.88
N LEU A 165 9.45 8.01 -14.28
CA LEU A 165 8.77 8.88 -15.26
C LEU A 165 9.48 8.90 -16.63
N SER A 166 10.63 8.25 -16.76
CA SER A 166 11.34 8.08 -18.02
C SER A 166 11.65 6.61 -18.34
N ALA A 167 11.54 6.24 -19.61
CA ALA A 167 11.95 4.93 -20.11
C ALA A 167 13.47 4.70 -19.95
N ASP A 168 14.27 5.77 -20.01
CA ASP A 168 15.74 5.69 -19.90
C ASP A 168 16.21 5.31 -18.48
N GLU A 169 15.30 5.35 -17.49
CA GLU A 169 15.56 4.94 -16.11
C GLU A 169 15.25 3.45 -15.88
N LEU A 170 14.63 2.77 -16.85
CA LEU A 170 14.39 1.34 -16.77
C LEU A 170 15.70 0.57 -16.84
N MET A 171 15.73 -0.57 -16.14
CA MET A 171 16.87 -1.47 -16.17
C MET A 171 16.45 -2.88 -16.56
N PRO A 172 17.37 -3.68 -17.15
CA PRO A 172 17.12 -5.08 -17.42
C PRO A 172 16.68 -5.85 -16.16
N LEU A 173 15.75 -6.79 -16.32
CA LEU A 173 15.14 -7.54 -15.21
C LEU A 173 16.20 -8.27 -14.36
N ASN A 174 17.21 -8.86 -15.00
CA ASN A 174 18.32 -9.56 -14.34
C ASN A 174 19.19 -8.62 -13.47
N GLU A 175 19.39 -7.37 -13.91
CA GLU A 175 20.11 -6.37 -13.14
C GLU A 175 19.29 -5.90 -11.94
N TYR A 176 17.98 -5.68 -12.13
CA TYR A 176 17.07 -5.27 -11.06
C TYR A 176 17.07 -6.28 -9.91
N VAL A 177 16.78 -7.56 -10.22
CA VAL A 177 16.66 -8.59 -9.18
C VAL A 177 17.98 -8.86 -8.46
N ARG A 178 19.13 -8.55 -9.09
CA ARG A 178 20.45 -8.70 -8.46
C ARG A 178 20.80 -7.51 -7.59
N ASN A 179 20.57 -6.29 -8.07
CA ASN A 179 21.03 -5.06 -7.44
C ASN A 179 20.11 -4.58 -6.31
N TYR A 180 18.83 -4.97 -6.35
CA TYR A 180 17.80 -4.53 -5.40
C TYR A 180 17.18 -5.69 -4.63
N LEU A 181 17.93 -6.78 -4.40
CA LEU A 181 17.50 -7.91 -3.58
C LEU A 181 17.15 -7.46 -2.14
N PRO A 182 15.88 -7.56 -1.70
CA PRO A 182 15.51 -7.15 -0.36
C PRO A 182 16.03 -8.11 0.70
N ALA A 183 16.28 -7.60 1.90
CA ALA A 183 16.64 -8.45 3.01
C ALA A 183 15.49 -9.41 3.37
N ARG A 184 15.85 -10.63 3.78
CA ARG A 184 14.89 -11.54 4.42
C ARG A 184 14.71 -11.15 5.88
N ILE A 185 13.48 -10.86 6.26
CA ILE A 185 13.09 -10.45 7.61
C ILE A 185 12.16 -11.46 8.30
N PHE A 186 11.58 -12.41 7.54
CA PHE A 186 10.82 -13.54 8.07
C PHE A 186 11.29 -14.87 7.46
N PRO A 187 11.11 -16.00 8.15
CA PRO A 187 11.25 -17.31 7.52
C PRO A 187 10.20 -17.49 6.41
N ALA A 188 10.56 -18.24 5.35
CA ALA A 188 9.65 -18.51 4.26
C ALA A 188 8.47 -19.38 4.73
N GLY A 189 7.26 -19.06 4.27
CA GLY A 189 6.02 -19.78 4.60
C GLY A 189 5.37 -19.41 5.95
N GLU A 190 5.94 -18.48 6.72
CA GLU A 190 5.41 -18.14 8.06
C GLU A 190 4.62 -16.83 8.09
N VAL A 191 5.07 -15.82 7.33
CA VAL A 191 4.48 -14.47 7.31
C VAL A 191 4.09 -14.09 5.88
N ALA A 192 2.80 -13.93 5.64
CA ALA A 192 2.28 -13.37 4.40
C ALA A 192 2.51 -11.86 4.39
N ALA A 193 3.29 -11.44 3.40
CA ALA A 193 3.60 -10.06 3.11
C ALA A 193 3.71 -9.94 1.59
N TYR A 194 2.72 -9.28 0.98
CA TYR A 194 2.67 -9.04 -0.46
C TYR A 194 4.03 -8.55 -1.00
N SER A 195 4.52 -9.16 -2.09
CA SER A 195 5.88 -8.92 -2.59
C SER A 195 5.89 -8.76 -4.10
N ASN A 196 6.15 -7.54 -4.56
CA ASN A 196 6.39 -7.28 -5.98
C ASN A 196 7.73 -7.87 -6.44
N TYR A 197 8.76 -7.75 -5.60
CA TYR A 197 10.06 -8.35 -5.85
C TYR A 197 9.96 -9.87 -6.07
N GLY A 198 9.16 -10.57 -5.25
CA GLY A 198 8.95 -12.00 -5.42
C GLY A 198 8.37 -12.38 -6.78
N THR A 199 7.44 -11.58 -7.32
CA THR A 199 6.90 -11.79 -8.67
C THR A 199 7.90 -11.46 -9.77
N ALA A 200 8.66 -10.37 -9.64
CA ALA A 200 9.72 -10.05 -10.60
C ALA A 200 10.81 -11.13 -10.65
N LEU A 201 11.18 -11.67 -9.49
CA LEU A 201 12.10 -12.80 -9.39
C LEU A 201 11.55 -14.06 -10.08
N ALA A 202 10.25 -14.32 -9.95
CA ALA A 202 9.60 -15.41 -10.67
C ALA A 202 9.59 -15.20 -12.20
N GLY A 203 9.31 -13.97 -12.66
CA GLY A 203 9.44 -13.61 -14.07
C GLY A 203 10.88 -13.78 -14.60
N TYR A 204 11.89 -13.45 -13.78
CA TYR A 204 13.29 -13.71 -14.13
C TYR A 204 13.59 -15.21 -14.20
N ILE A 205 13.05 -16.02 -13.30
CA ILE A 205 13.16 -17.49 -13.39
C ILE A 205 12.52 -18.01 -14.69
N VAL A 206 11.39 -17.45 -15.12
CA VAL A 206 10.79 -17.79 -16.42
C VAL A 206 11.74 -17.47 -17.57
N GLU A 207 12.35 -16.29 -17.57
CA GLU A 207 13.34 -15.89 -18.59
C GLU A 207 14.54 -16.86 -18.63
N ARG A 208 15.05 -17.23 -17.44
CA ARG A 208 16.18 -18.16 -17.29
C ARG A 208 15.90 -19.56 -17.81
N LEU A 209 14.75 -20.13 -17.48
CA LEU A 209 14.41 -21.52 -17.82
C LEU A 209 13.84 -21.67 -19.24
N SER A 210 13.30 -20.58 -19.80
CA SER A 210 12.86 -20.55 -21.20
C SER A 210 13.97 -20.18 -22.17
N GLY A 211 14.95 -19.37 -21.75
CA GLY A 211 15.97 -18.77 -22.62
C GLY A 211 15.43 -17.62 -23.47
N MET A 212 14.24 -17.09 -23.15
CA MET A 212 13.59 -15.97 -23.83
C MET A 212 13.41 -14.81 -22.86
N PRO A 213 13.52 -13.54 -23.29
CA PRO A 213 13.08 -12.41 -22.47
C PRO A 213 11.65 -12.64 -21.96
N PHE A 214 11.39 -12.27 -20.71
CA PHE A 214 10.08 -12.55 -20.08
C PHE A 214 8.88 -12.09 -20.91
N SER A 215 8.93 -10.87 -21.44
CA SER A 215 7.85 -10.30 -22.26
C SER A 215 7.62 -11.08 -23.56
N ASP A 216 8.69 -11.52 -24.22
CA ASP A 216 8.62 -12.35 -25.43
C ASP A 216 8.05 -13.74 -25.12
N TYR A 217 8.38 -14.32 -23.95
CA TYR A 217 7.81 -15.60 -23.52
C TYR A 217 6.30 -15.51 -23.34
N VAL A 218 5.83 -14.48 -22.63
CA VAL A 218 4.40 -14.27 -22.37
C VAL A 218 3.64 -14.00 -23.66
N GLU A 219 4.16 -13.16 -24.55
CA GLU A 219 3.52 -12.85 -25.83
C GLU A 219 3.32 -14.11 -26.67
N LYS A 220 4.36 -14.93 -26.77
CA LYS A 220 4.34 -16.17 -27.56
C LYS A 220 3.46 -17.26 -26.95
N ASN A 221 3.54 -17.48 -25.63
CA ASN A 221 2.97 -18.66 -24.99
C ASN A 221 1.65 -18.41 -24.26
N ILE A 222 1.25 -17.14 -24.07
CA ILE A 222 -0.01 -16.78 -23.40
C ILE A 222 -0.84 -15.86 -24.29
N PHE A 223 -0.30 -14.72 -24.71
CA PHE A 223 -1.12 -13.74 -25.45
C PHE A 223 -1.54 -14.26 -26.82
N THR A 224 -0.61 -14.82 -27.59
CA THR A 224 -0.89 -15.34 -28.93
C THR A 224 -1.94 -16.47 -28.89
N PRO A 225 -1.82 -17.52 -28.03
CA PRO A 225 -2.87 -18.55 -27.92
C PRO A 225 -4.25 -18.02 -27.49
N LEU A 226 -4.31 -16.93 -26.72
CA LEU A 226 -5.57 -16.35 -26.25
C LEU A 226 -6.09 -15.20 -27.13
N ASN A 227 -5.47 -14.97 -28.29
CA ASN A 227 -5.77 -13.84 -29.17
C ASN A 227 -5.72 -12.46 -28.46
N MET A 228 -4.83 -12.30 -27.49
CA MET A 228 -4.63 -11.05 -26.74
C MET A 228 -3.64 -10.13 -27.49
N ASN A 229 -4.03 -9.69 -28.68
CA ASN A 229 -3.15 -8.94 -29.60
C ASN A 229 -2.89 -7.49 -29.15
N ASN A 230 -3.65 -6.99 -28.18
CA ASN A 230 -3.53 -5.64 -27.61
C ASN A 230 -3.08 -5.73 -26.15
N SER A 231 -2.11 -6.59 -25.88
CA SER A 231 -1.55 -6.84 -24.54
C SER A 231 -0.03 -6.85 -24.60
N THR A 232 0.62 -6.11 -23.71
CA THR A 232 2.09 -6.05 -23.69
C THR A 232 2.63 -5.67 -22.32
N TYR A 233 3.77 -6.26 -21.96
CA TYR A 233 4.61 -5.84 -20.84
C TYR A 233 5.59 -4.72 -21.24
N ARG A 234 5.86 -4.53 -22.54
CA ARG A 234 6.88 -3.58 -23.02
C ARG A 234 6.54 -2.13 -22.65
N GLN A 235 7.58 -1.36 -22.34
CA GLN A 235 7.47 0.03 -21.88
C GLN A 235 8.46 0.92 -22.65
N PRO A 236 8.00 1.95 -23.38
CA PRO A 236 6.58 2.23 -23.68
C PRO A 236 5.94 1.06 -24.45
N PRO A 237 4.60 0.92 -24.42
CA PRO A 237 3.89 -0.10 -25.19
C PRO A 237 4.28 -0.05 -26.67
N THR A 238 4.81 -1.15 -27.18
CA THR A 238 5.10 -1.35 -28.60
C THR A 238 4.25 -2.51 -29.10
N LEU A 239 3.32 -2.22 -30.01
CA LEU A 239 2.36 -3.16 -30.59
C LEU A 239 2.26 -2.92 -32.09
N ASP A 240 2.02 -3.99 -32.86
CA ASP A 240 1.77 -3.93 -34.30
C ASP A 240 0.30 -3.60 -34.63
N SER A 241 -0.44 -3.03 -33.68
CA SER A 241 -1.87 -2.71 -33.77
C SER A 241 -2.13 -1.20 -33.62
N PRO A 242 -3.31 -0.69 -34.01
CA PRO A 242 -3.66 0.72 -33.80
C PRO A 242 -4.00 1.06 -32.34
N ALA A 243 -3.71 0.15 -31.38
CA ALA A 243 -4.04 0.35 -29.99
C ALA A 243 -3.31 1.56 -29.38
N LEU A 244 -4.00 2.25 -28.49
CA LEU A 244 -3.59 3.50 -27.88
C LEU A 244 -3.69 3.32 -26.36
N ILE A 245 -2.67 3.74 -25.62
CA ILE A 245 -2.77 3.84 -24.16
C ILE A 245 -3.68 5.01 -23.77
N ALA A 246 -4.68 4.73 -22.93
CA ALA A 246 -5.50 5.78 -22.33
C ALA A 246 -4.59 6.75 -21.58
N LYS A 247 -4.63 8.03 -21.94
CA LYS A 247 -3.85 9.05 -21.24
C LYS A 247 -4.32 9.15 -19.78
N PRO A 248 -3.39 9.24 -18.82
CA PRO A 248 -3.73 9.36 -17.43
C PRO A 248 -4.08 10.80 -17.08
N TYR A 249 -5.24 11.03 -16.48
CA TYR A 249 -5.63 12.35 -15.98
C TYR A 249 -6.02 12.33 -14.51
N ARG A 250 -5.81 13.46 -13.84
CA ARG A 250 -6.29 13.71 -12.48
C ARG A 250 -7.14 14.96 -12.44
N PHE A 251 -8.26 14.90 -11.73
CA PHE A 251 -9.13 16.05 -11.55
C PHE A 251 -8.61 16.94 -10.42
N ILE A 252 -8.07 18.10 -10.77
CA ILE A 252 -7.44 19.04 -9.85
C ILE A 252 -8.05 20.41 -10.08
N ASN A 253 -8.50 21.06 -9.00
CA ASN A 253 -9.04 22.43 -9.01
C ASN A 253 -10.15 22.67 -10.05
N GLY A 254 -10.99 21.67 -10.32
CA GLY A 254 -12.12 21.78 -11.23
C GLY A 254 -11.82 21.42 -12.70
N SER A 255 -10.62 20.93 -13.00
CA SER A 255 -10.21 20.54 -14.36
C SER A 255 -9.36 19.27 -14.38
N TYR A 256 -9.40 18.53 -15.48
CA TYR A 256 -8.49 17.41 -15.71
C TYR A 256 -7.09 17.91 -16.08
N THR A 257 -6.08 17.43 -15.37
CA THR A 257 -4.66 17.65 -15.63
C THR A 257 -4.05 16.33 -16.11
N GLU A 258 -3.41 16.35 -17.28
CA GLU A 258 -2.69 15.19 -17.81
C GLU A 258 -1.46 14.91 -16.95
N ALA A 259 -1.24 13.64 -16.62
CA ALA A 259 -0.03 13.16 -15.97
C ALA A 259 0.97 12.64 -17.00
N SER A 260 2.26 12.66 -16.66
CA SER A 260 3.28 12.06 -17.52
C SER A 260 3.13 10.53 -17.56
N SER A 261 3.66 9.91 -18.60
CA SER A 261 3.76 8.45 -18.66
C SER A 261 4.56 7.92 -17.48
N GLU A 262 4.03 6.89 -16.83
CA GLU A 262 4.74 6.15 -15.79
C GLU A 262 5.42 4.91 -16.37
N TYR A 263 6.48 4.45 -15.70
CA TYR A 263 7.23 3.25 -16.02
C TYR A 263 7.42 2.43 -14.75
N ILE A 264 7.33 1.10 -14.85
CA ILE A 264 7.40 0.17 -13.73
C ILE A 264 8.70 -0.62 -13.85
N MET A 265 9.57 -0.54 -12.83
CA MET A 265 10.89 -1.22 -12.84
C MET A 265 10.76 -2.75 -12.74
N LEU A 266 9.78 -3.23 -11.97
CA LEU A 266 9.49 -4.65 -11.79
C LEU A 266 8.50 -5.12 -12.85
N ASP A 267 8.97 -5.23 -14.08
CA ASP A 267 8.11 -5.51 -15.25
C ASP A 267 7.10 -6.66 -15.04
N PRO A 268 7.51 -7.89 -14.65
CA PRO A 268 6.58 -9.01 -14.42
C PRO A 268 5.56 -8.79 -13.29
N ALA A 269 5.76 -7.78 -12.44
CA ALA A 269 4.92 -7.52 -11.29
C ALA A 269 3.84 -6.47 -11.53
N GLY A 270 3.94 -5.65 -12.58
CA GLY A 270 3.02 -4.51 -12.69
C GLY A 270 3.00 -3.69 -13.98
N SER A 271 3.84 -3.98 -14.97
CA SER A 271 3.98 -3.08 -16.12
C SER A 271 2.91 -3.26 -17.20
N MET A 272 2.25 -4.43 -17.23
CA MET A 272 1.40 -4.85 -18.33
C MET A 272 0.31 -3.82 -18.63
N SER A 273 0.14 -3.57 -19.92
CA SER A 273 -0.98 -2.82 -20.49
C SER A 273 -1.85 -3.76 -21.30
N SER A 274 -3.17 -3.64 -21.17
CA SER A 274 -4.14 -4.54 -21.83
C SER A 274 -5.45 -3.81 -22.13
N THR A 275 -6.29 -4.43 -22.95
CA THR A 275 -7.67 -3.98 -23.22
C THR A 275 -8.69 -4.83 -22.45
N ALA A 276 -9.94 -4.37 -22.39
CA ALA A 276 -11.02 -5.18 -21.80
C ALA A 276 -11.29 -6.45 -22.61
N SER A 277 -11.12 -6.42 -23.93
CA SER A 277 -11.31 -7.60 -24.80
C SER A 277 -10.29 -8.69 -24.51
N ASP A 278 -9.02 -8.31 -24.42
CA ASP A 278 -7.93 -9.26 -24.17
C ASP A 278 -8.07 -9.89 -22.78
N MET A 279 -8.40 -9.07 -21.77
CA MET A 279 -8.63 -9.59 -20.42
C MET A 279 -9.87 -10.47 -20.34
N ALA A 280 -10.90 -10.24 -21.16
CA ALA A 280 -12.05 -11.15 -21.26
C ALA A 280 -11.63 -12.54 -21.74
N ASN A 281 -10.75 -12.62 -22.75
CA ASN A 281 -10.23 -13.90 -23.24
C ASN A 281 -9.42 -14.63 -22.15
N PHE A 282 -8.59 -13.89 -21.40
CA PHE A 282 -7.85 -14.44 -20.26
C PHE A 282 -8.78 -14.98 -19.16
N MET A 283 -9.86 -14.26 -18.82
CA MET A 283 -10.86 -14.74 -17.87
C MET A 283 -11.57 -16.00 -18.35
N ILE A 284 -11.98 -16.05 -19.63
CA ILE A 284 -12.61 -17.23 -20.23
C ILE A 284 -11.66 -18.42 -20.16
N ALA A 285 -10.38 -18.24 -20.47
CA ALA A 285 -9.38 -19.30 -20.40
C ALA A 285 -9.31 -19.91 -19.00
N HIS A 286 -9.20 -19.09 -17.95
CA HIS A 286 -9.16 -19.60 -16.58
C HIS A 286 -10.47 -20.27 -16.14
N LEU A 287 -11.62 -19.76 -16.57
CA LEU A 287 -12.93 -20.36 -16.27
C LEU A 287 -13.20 -21.64 -17.08
N SER A 288 -12.49 -21.85 -18.19
CA SER A 288 -12.66 -22.98 -19.11
C SER A 288 -11.47 -23.96 -19.05
N GLY A 289 -10.84 -24.11 -17.89
CA GLY A 289 -9.77 -25.10 -17.68
C GLY A 289 -8.48 -24.83 -18.46
N GLY A 290 -8.22 -23.58 -18.86
CA GLY A 290 -7.02 -23.15 -19.56
C GLY A 290 -7.18 -23.01 -21.07
N ALA A 291 -8.37 -23.25 -21.63
CA ALA A 291 -8.66 -23.20 -23.05
C ALA A 291 -9.44 -21.94 -23.46
N TYR A 292 -9.12 -21.38 -24.63
CA TYR A 292 -9.89 -20.30 -25.25
C TYR A 292 -9.85 -20.47 -26.77
N SER A 293 -11.02 -20.54 -27.41
CA SER A 293 -11.11 -20.83 -28.84
C SER A 293 -10.31 -22.10 -29.19
N GLU A 294 -9.37 -22.02 -30.14
CA GLU A 294 -8.48 -23.12 -30.53
C GLU A 294 -7.16 -23.16 -29.71
N GLY A 295 -6.96 -22.20 -28.80
CA GLY A 295 -5.76 -22.07 -27.99
C GLY A 295 -5.91 -22.70 -26.60
N GLN A 296 -4.77 -23.09 -26.02
CA GLN A 296 -4.68 -23.63 -24.67
C GLN A 296 -3.41 -23.12 -23.98
N ILE A 297 -3.56 -22.48 -22.82
CA ILE A 297 -2.43 -21.92 -22.05
C ILE A 297 -1.96 -22.84 -20.93
N LEU A 298 -2.85 -23.69 -20.41
CA LEU A 298 -2.62 -24.65 -19.33
C LEU A 298 -3.56 -25.86 -19.51
N LYS A 299 -3.22 -26.99 -18.92
CA LYS A 299 -4.11 -28.14 -18.73
C LYS A 299 -5.12 -27.85 -17.63
N GLU A 300 -6.29 -28.48 -17.73
CA GLU A 300 -7.37 -28.33 -16.76
C GLU A 300 -6.92 -28.67 -15.33
N GLU A 301 -6.13 -29.73 -15.16
CA GLU A 301 -5.61 -30.12 -13.85
C GLU A 301 -4.67 -29.06 -13.26
N THR A 302 -3.92 -28.36 -14.12
CA THR A 302 -2.98 -27.32 -13.70
C THR A 302 -3.72 -26.02 -13.35
N VAL A 303 -4.77 -25.66 -14.10
CA VAL A 303 -5.65 -24.55 -13.73
C VAL A 303 -6.33 -24.82 -12.39
N LYS A 304 -6.80 -26.06 -12.17
CA LYS A 304 -7.38 -26.46 -10.90
C LYS A 304 -6.39 -26.34 -9.75
N GLU A 305 -5.17 -26.87 -9.89
CA GLU A 305 -4.10 -26.70 -8.88
C GLU A 305 -3.80 -25.21 -8.64
N MET A 306 -3.81 -24.40 -9.70
CA MET A 306 -3.55 -22.97 -9.61
C MET A 306 -4.65 -22.23 -8.84
N HIS A 307 -5.90 -22.70 -8.90
CA HIS A 307 -7.08 -22.13 -8.23
C HIS A 307 -7.29 -22.67 -6.81
N GLU A 308 -6.64 -23.75 -6.42
CA GLU A 308 -6.71 -24.28 -5.05
C GLU A 308 -6.03 -23.34 -4.04
N GLN A 309 -6.50 -23.31 -2.79
CA GLN A 309 -5.87 -22.52 -1.73
C GLN A 309 -4.56 -23.19 -1.27
N HIS A 310 -3.43 -22.51 -1.47
CA HIS A 310 -2.09 -22.99 -1.07
C HIS A 310 -1.57 -22.37 0.22
N PHE A 311 -2.10 -21.21 0.61
CA PHE A 311 -1.75 -20.58 1.87
C PHE A 311 -2.92 -19.85 2.50
N THR A 312 -3.20 -20.16 3.76
CA THR A 312 -4.06 -19.35 4.63
C THR A 312 -3.57 -19.48 6.06
N TYR A 313 -3.89 -18.49 6.89
CA TYR A 313 -3.72 -18.65 8.32
C TYR A 313 -4.81 -19.50 8.93
N ASP A 314 -5.99 -19.55 8.34
CA ASP A 314 -7.12 -20.31 8.87
C ASP A 314 -8.04 -20.73 7.71
N PRO A 315 -8.55 -21.96 7.67
CA PRO A 315 -9.42 -22.43 6.59
C PRO A 315 -10.69 -21.59 6.39
N THR A 316 -11.04 -20.75 7.38
CA THR A 316 -12.22 -19.88 7.33
C THR A 316 -11.91 -18.43 6.90
N LEU A 317 -10.66 -18.16 6.48
CA LEU A 317 -10.23 -16.91 5.84
C LEU A 317 -9.92 -17.16 4.36
N GLY A 318 -10.16 -16.14 3.54
CA GLY A 318 -9.64 -16.09 2.18
C GLY A 318 -8.11 -16.11 2.18
N GLY A 319 -7.53 -16.98 1.36
CA GLY A 319 -6.08 -17.21 1.32
C GLY A 319 -5.42 -16.71 0.04
N MET A 320 -4.27 -17.34 -0.25
CA MET A 320 -3.59 -17.26 -1.52
C MET A 320 -3.65 -18.61 -2.23
N THR A 321 -4.02 -18.56 -3.50
CA THR A 321 -3.84 -19.66 -4.45
C THR A 321 -2.46 -19.53 -5.12
N LEU A 322 -2.17 -20.29 -6.19
CA LEU A 322 -0.97 -20.04 -7.00
C LEU A 322 -1.19 -18.89 -7.98
N GLY A 323 -1.53 -17.72 -7.43
CA GLY A 323 -1.51 -16.44 -8.15
C GLY A 323 -2.71 -15.54 -7.90
N PHE A 324 -3.88 -16.09 -7.57
CA PHE A 324 -5.06 -15.32 -7.19
C PHE A 324 -5.14 -15.15 -5.67
N MET A 325 -5.68 -14.01 -5.25
CA MET A 325 -6.26 -13.88 -3.91
C MET A 325 -7.62 -14.58 -3.92
N GLU A 326 -7.94 -15.26 -2.83
CA GLU A 326 -9.23 -15.90 -2.62
C GLU A 326 -10.02 -15.12 -1.58
N GLY A 327 -11.32 -14.98 -1.78
CA GLY A 327 -12.22 -14.40 -0.80
C GLY A 327 -13.66 -14.85 -0.98
N VAL A 328 -14.48 -14.65 0.04
CA VAL A 328 -15.91 -14.94 -0.01
C VAL A 328 -16.67 -13.63 -0.18
N PHE A 329 -17.47 -13.54 -1.24
CA PHE A 329 -18.34 -12.41 -1.53
C PHE A 329 -19.77 -12.93 -1.68
N ASN A 330 -20.66 -12.49 -0.81
CA ASN A 330 -22.07 -12.87 -0.84
C ASN A 330 -22.26 -14.41 -0.88
N ASP A 331 -21.58 -15.12 0.01
CA ASP A 331 -21.53 -16.60 0.10
C ASP A 331 -20.99 -17.31 -1.15
N LYS A 332 -20.30 -16.59 -2.05
CA LYS A 332 -19.60 -17.15 -3.21
C LYS A 332 -18.09 -17.07 -3.03
N GLU A 333 -17.40 -18.14 -3.38
CA GLU A 333 -15.95 -18.12 -3.55
C GLU A 333 -15.57 -17.30 -4.78
N VAL A 334 -14.64 -16.37 -4.60
CA VAL A 334 -14.16 -15.46 -5.63
C VAL A 334 -12.65 -15.52 -5.67
N LEU A 335 -12.10 -15.76 -6.86
CA LEU A 335 -10.69 -15.60 -7.15
C LEU A 335 -10.48 -14.25 -7.80
N PHE A 336 -9.60 -13.43 -7.24
CA PHE A 336 -9.43 -12.07 -7.74
C PHE A 336 -8.00 -11.56 -7.60
N HIS A 337 -7.70 -10.51 -8.36
CA HIS A 337 -6.50 -9.72 -8.17
C HIS A 337 -6.78 -8.26 -8.53
N GLY A 338 -6.44 -7.34 -7.61
CA GLY A 338 -6.46 -5.90 -7.85
C GLY A 338 -5.11 -5.39 -8.36
N GLY A 339 -5.11 -4.27 -9.06
CA GLY A 339 -3.90 -3.67 -9.61
C GLY A 339 -3.97 -2.17 -9.51
N SER A 340 -2.92 -1.55 -8.98
CA SER A 340 -2.77 -0.10 -8.97
C SER A 340 -1.35 0.27 -9.35
N THR A 341 -1.23 1.33 -10.12
CA THR A 341 -0.01 2.09 -10.35
C THR A 341 -0.19 3.50 -9.79
N MET A 342 0.65 4.48 -10.16
CA MET A 342 0.43 5.86 -9.70
C MET A 342 -0.83 6.46 -10.32
N LEU A 343 -1.21 6.01 -11.52
CA LEU A 343 -2.20 6.67 -12.36
C LEU A 343 -3.33 5.75 -12.83
N TYR A 344 -3.15 4.44 -12.81
CA TYR A 344 -4.13 3.46 -13.28
C TYR A 344 -4.53 2.49 -12.18
N ASN A 345 -5.73 1.96 -12.32
CA ASN A 345 -6.26 0.93 -11.45
C ASN A 345 -6.97 -0.13 -12.28
N ALA A 346 -6.99 -1.35 -11.77
CA ALA A 346 -7.67 -2.48 -12.36
C ALA A 346 -8.13 -3.48 -11.30
N GLY A 347 -9.18 -4.23 -11.61
CA GLY A 347 -9.60 -5.39 -10.85
C GLY A 347 -10.05 -6.49 -11.79
N LEU A 348 -9.60 -7.72 -11.54
CA LEU A 348 -10.09 -8.93 -12.20
C LEU A 348 -10.69 -9.84 -11.13
N TYR A 349 -11.90 -10.31 -11.38
CA TYR A 349 -12.68 -11.15 -10.48
C TYR A 349 -13.24 -12.34 -11.25
N LEU A 350 -13.04 -13.54 -10.74
CA LEU A 350 -13.64 -14.78 -11.22
C LEU A 350 -14.53 -15.35 -10.13
N VAL A 351 -15.73 -15.77 -10.50
CA VAL A 351 -16.68 -16.47 -9.62
C VAL A 351 -16.92 -17.86 -10.22
N PRO A 352 -16.03 -18.83 -9.96
CA PRO A 352 -16.02 -20.12 -10.68
C PRO A 352 -17.32 -20.90 -10.53
N GLU A 353 -17.96 -20.88 -9.34
CA GLU A 353 -19.20 -21.61 -9.06
C GLU A 353 -20.33 -21.25 -10.04
N VAL A 354 -20.34 -20.00 -10.52
CA VAL A 354 -21.31 -19.50 -11.49
C VAL A 354 -20.66 -19.19 -12.84
N ASN A 355 -19.42 -19.58 -13.08
CA ASN A 355 -18.74 -19.38 -14.37
C ASN A 355 -18.82 -17.93 -14.91
N THR A 356 -18.62 -16.95 -14.01
CA THR A 356 -18.67 -15.52 -14.34
C THR A 356 -17.30 -14.88 -14.08
N GLY A 357 -16.86 -13.98 -14.96
CA GLY A 357 -15.66 -13.16 -14.77
C GLY A 357 -15.93 -11.69 -15.04
N ILE A 358 -15.31 -10.79 -14.27
CA ILE A 358 -15.42 -9.34 -14.44
C ILE A 358 -14.03 -8.72 -14.42
N PHE A 359 -13.74 -7.90 -15.42
CA PHE A 359 -12.55 -7.06 -15.46
C PHE A 359 -12.94 -5.59 -15.59
N ILE A 360 -12.36 -4.74 -14.75
CA ILE A 360 -12.57 -3.30 -14.75
C ILE A 360 -11.20 -2.63 -14.71
N SER A 361 -10.95 -1.63 -15.57
CA SER A 361 -9.74 -0.81 -15.48
C SER A 361 -10.03 0.65 -15.84
N TYR A 362 -9.29 1.57 -15.23
CA TYR A 362 -9.51 3.01 -15.37
C TYR A 362 -8.24 3.79 -14.98
N SER A 363 -8.14 5.05 -15.41
CA SER A 363 -7.12 5.97 -14.87
C SER A 363 -7.73 7.00 -13.92
N GLY A 364 -6.91 7.60 -13.06
CA GLY A 364 -7.34 8.65 -12.16
C GLY A 364 -8.25 8.21 -11.00
N GLY A 365 -8.73 9.19 -10.23
CA GLY A 365 -9.67 9.06 -9.11
C GLY A 365 -9.38 8.01 -8.02
N ASN A 366 -10.46 7.33 -7.58
CA ASN A 366 -10.57 6.45 -6.42
C ASN A 366 -9.93 5.06 -6.67
N LEU A 367 -9.03 4.61 -5.79
CA LEU A 367 -8.33 3.32 -5.89
C LEU A 367 -9.24 2.08 -5.79
N LEU A 368 -10.43 2.20 -5.17
CA LEU A 368 -11.33 1.10 -4.86
C LEU A 368 -12.55 1.03 -5.77
N LEU A 369 -12.61 1.81 -6.85
CA LEU A 369 -13.78 1.80 -7.75
C LEU A 369 -14.07 0.40 -8.30
N HIS A 370 -13.04 -0.33 -8.74
CA HIS A 370 -13.25 -1.67 -9.29
C HIS A 370 -13.87 -2.65 -8.27
N SER A 371 -13.45 -2.60 -7.00
CA SER A 371 -14.02 -3.45 -5.95
C SER A 371 -15.40 -2.96 -5.51
N GLU A 372 -15.66 -1.65 -5.49
CA GLU A 372 -16.99 -1.10 -5.25
C GLU A 372 -18.00 -1.56 -6.30
N VAL A 373 -17.63 -1.54 -7.57
CA VAL A 373 -18.49 -1.97 -8.69
C VAL A 373 -18.69 -3.48 -8.66
N PHE A 374 -17.64 -4.26 -8.37
CA PHE A 374 -17.77 -5.70 -8.21
C PHE A 374 -18.69 -6.08 -7.04
N GLN A 375 -18.55 -5.43 -5.89
CA GLN A 375 -19.45 -5.67 -4.75
C GLN A 375 -20.89 -5.25 -5.08
N GLU A 376 -21.11 -4.15 -5.80
CA GLU A 376 -22.45 -3.77 -6.29
C GLU A 376 -23.06 -4.83 -7.20
N PHE A 377 -22.25 -5.44 -8.06
CA PHE A 377 -22.66 -6.54 -8.92
C PHE A 377 -23.06 -7.76 -8.08
N MET A 378 -22.26 -8.11 -7.08
CA MET A 378 -22.56 -9.22 -6.17
C MET A 378 -23.83 -8.96 -5.36
N ASP A 379 -24.02 -7.74 -4.83
CA ASP A 379 -25.22 -7.35 -4.08
C ASP A 379 -26.48 -7.40 -4.94
N PHE A 380 -26.37 -7.08 -6.23
CA PHE A 380 -27.49 -7.06 -7.16
C PHE A 380 -27.89 -8.46 -7.64
N TYR A 381 -26.93 -9.26 -8.13
CA TYR A 381 -27.18 -10.55 -8.77
C TYR A 381 -27.13 -11.73 -7.81
N TYR A 382 -26.42 -11.60 -6.69
CA TYR A 382 -26.26 -12.63 -5.67
C TYR A 382 -26.54 -12.06 -4.27
N PRO A 383 -27.75 -11.51 -4.02
CA PRO A 383 -28.06 -10.88 -2.74
C PRO A 383 -28.08 -11.91 -1.61
N ILE A 384 -27.34 -11.64 -0.54
CA ILE A 384 -27.44 -12.37 0.72
C ILE A 384 -28.21 -11.56 1.77
N LYS A 385 -28.94 -12.23 2.65
CA LYS A 385 -29.48 -11.60 3.86
C LYS A 385 -28.42 -11.70 4.94
N ALA A 386 -27.83 -10.56 5.31
CA ALA A 386 -26.89 -10.53 6.44
C ALA A 386 -27.61 -10.98 7.72
N GLU A 387 -27.25 -12.16 8.24
CA GLU A 387 -27.62 -12.56 9.60
C GLU A 387 -26.44 -12.31 10.53
N ILE A 388 -26.39 -11.11 11.11
CA ILE A 388 -25.47 -10.85 12.22
C ILE A 388 -26.11 -11.42 13.49
N LYS A 389 -25.60 -12.56 13.96
CA LYS A 389 -26.02 -13.16 15.24
C LYS A 389 -24.91 -12.99 16.28
N GLY A 390 -25.23 -12.26 17.35
CA GLY A 390 -24.46 -12.33 18.60
C GLY A 390 -24.31 -10.98 19.31
N VAL A 391 -24.22 -11.05 20.64
CA VAL A 391 -23.72 -9.97 21.50
C VAL A 391 -22.52 -10.52 22.27
N PRO A 392 -21.51 -9.71 22.60
CA PRO A 392 -20.37 -10.15 23.40
C PRO A 392 -20.85 -10.80 24.70
N ASP A 393 -20.23 -11.93 25.06
CA ASP A 393 -20.54 -12.65 26.29
C ASP A 393 -19.82 -12.07 27.52
N GLU A 394 -20.12 -12.64 28.68
CA GLU A 394 -19.37 -12.34 29.91
C GLU A 394 -17.90 -12.78 29.75
N GLY A 395 -16.98 -11.83 29.85
CA GLY A 395 -15.54 -12.06 29.70
C GLY A 395 -14.97 -11.71 28.32
N SER A 396 -15.80 -11.46 27.30
CA SER A 396 -15.35 -11.01 25.97
C SER A 396 -14.41 -9.80 26.04
N ARG A 397 -14.73 -8.82 26.90
CA ARG A 397 -13.89 -7.63 27.11
C ARG A 397 -12.51 -7.97 27.66
N GLU A 398 -12.43 -8.85 28.66
CA GLU A 398 -11.15 -9.26 29.26
C GLU A 398 -10.29 -10.00 28.24
N ARG A 399 -10.91 -10.90 27.46
CA ARG A 399 -10.21 -11.60 26.38
C ARG A 399 -9.73 -10.65 25.29
N ALA A 400 -10.55 -9.68 24.89
CA ALA A 400 -10.19 -8.70 23.86
C ALA A 400 -9.08 -7.72 24.31
N ASN A 401 -8.95 -7.44 25.63
CA ASN A 401 -7.93 -6.53 26.16
C ASN A 401 -6.49 -6.94 25.79
N LYS A 402 -6.21 -8.25 25.62
CA LYS A 402 -4.87 -8.72 25.22
C LYS A 402 -4.47 -8.26 23.81
N PHE A 403 -5.46 -7.96 22.96
CA PHE A 403 -5.28 -7.57 21.58
C PHE A 403 -5.19 -6.04 21.38
N ILE A 404 -5.48 -5.23 22.40
CA ILE A 404 -5.40 -3.77 22.31
C ILE A 404 -3.98 -3.32 21.94
N GLY A 405 -3.87 -2.46 20.93
CA GLY A 405 -2.61 -1.85 20.52
C GLY A 405 -2.57 -1.43 19.06
N GLU A 406 -1.42 -0.89 18.67
CA GLU A 406 -1.10 -0.57 17.29
C GLU A 406 -0.47 -1.81 16.61
N TYR A 407 -0.89 -2.11 15.40
CA TYR A 407 -0.37 -3.20 14.57
C TYR A 407 0.20 -2.60 13.29
N GLN A 408 1.42 -3.01 12.95
CA GLN A 408 2.15 -2.52 11.78
C GLN A 408 2.18 -3.60 10.70
N MET A 409 1.86 -3.19 9.48
CA MET A 409 1.86 -4.03 8.28
C MET A 409 3.21 -4.74 8.10
N ASN A 410 3.19 -6.06 7.94
CA ASN A 410 4.41 -6.86 7.84
C ASN A 410 5.13 -6.68 6.50
N ARG A 411 4.43 -6.27 5.45
CA ARG A 411 5.02 -5.69 4.24
C ARG A 411 5.47 -4.26 4.55
N ARG A 412 6.77 -4.09 4.76
CA ARG A 412 7.43 -2.79 5.01
C ARG A 412 8.94 -2.94 4.85
N SER A 413 9.64 -1.83 4.66
CA SER A 413 11.08 -1.78 4.89
C SER A 413 11.40 -1.88 6.39
N VAL A 414 12.50 -2.56 6.72
CA VAL A 414 13.05 -2.70 8.06
C VAL A 414 14.53 -2.31 8.10
N THR A 415 15.26 -2.45 7.00
CA THR A 415 16.70 -2.21 6.95
C THR A 415 17.07 -0.85 6.37
N THR A 416 16.22 -0.24 5.55
CA THR A 416 16.45 1.07 4.93
C THR A 416 15.81 2.21 5.74
N ASP A 417 16.08 3.44 5.34
CA ASP A 417 15.49 4.69 5.83
C ASP A 417 13.97 4.79 5.59
N GLU A 418 13.45 4.05 4.59
CA GLU A 418 12.01 3.90 4.35
C GLU A 418 11.27 3.19 5.49
N LYS A 419 11.96 2.63 6.48
CA LYS A 419 11.34 2.00 7.65
C LYS A 419 10.30 2.90 8.33
N ILE A 420 10.52 4.22 8.35
CA ILE A 420 9.57 5.17 8.93
C ILE A 420 8.28 5.31 8.11
N VAL A 421 8.34 5.08 6.80
CA VAL A 421 7.17 5.12 5.90
C VAL A 421 6.12 4.12 6.35
N GLY A 422 6.52 2.97 6.92
CA GLY A 422 5.59 1.97 7.45
C GLY A 422 4.60 2.48 8.50
N ILE A 423 4.91 3.56 9.22
CA ILE A 423 3.99 4.20 10.17
C ILE A 423 3.38 5.52 9.65
N LEU A 424 3.93 6.09 8.57
CA LEU A 424 3.47 7.37 8.00
C LEU A 424 2.49 7.19 6.84
N ALA A 425 2.63 6.11 6.05
CA ALA A 425 1.88 5.88 4.81
C ALA A 425 0.67 4.93 4.97
N GLY A 426 0.02 4.93 6.14
CA GLY A 426 -1.25 4.20 6.33
C GLY A 426 -1.11 2.68 6.57
N GLY A 427 0.10 2.15 6.76
CA GLY A 427 0.35 0.73 7.07
C GLY A 427 0.05 0.31 8.51
N VAL A 428 -0.89 0.97 9.19
CA VAL A 428 -1.14 0.82 10.63
C VAL A 428 -2.61 0.51 10.91
N ILE A 429 -2.85 -0.53 11.71
CA ILE A 429 -4.16 -0.85 12.26
C ILE A 429 -4.16 -0.58 13.76
N ASN A 430 -5.18 0.13 14.25
CA ASN A 430 -5.37 0.35 15.68
C ASN A 430 -6.50 -0.53 16.20
N VAL A 431 -6.22 -1.31 17.24
CA VAL A 431 -7.18 -2.20 17.89
C VAL A 431 -7.50 -1.69 19.29
N ASN A 432 -8.79 -1.53 19.57
CA ASN A 432 -9.33 -1.11 20.86
C ASN A 432 -10.53 -1.99 21.24
N VAL A 433 -11.09 -1.80 22.44
CA VAL A 433 -12.27 -2.53 22.93
C VAL A 433 -13.24 -1.54 23.55
N ASN A 434 -14.52 -1.63 23.21
CA ASN A 434 -15.54 -0.77 23.80
C ASN A 434 -16.07 -1.31 25.15
N GLU A 435 -16.93 -0.56 25.83
CA GLU A 435 -17.45 -0.96 27.14
C GLU A 435 -18.26 -2.26 27.10
N ASP A 436 -18.96 -2.52 25.99
CA ASP A 436 -19.78 -3.72 25.78
C ASP A 436 -18.94 -4.95 25.38
N GLY A 437 -17.61 -4.83 25.23
CA GLY A 437 -16.73 -5.94 24.88
C GLY A 437 -16.55 -6.21 23.39
N TYR A 438 -17.01 -5.32 22.50
CA TYR A 438 -16.70 -5.40 21.08
C TYR A 438 -15.27 -4.94 20.80
N LEU A 439 -14.60 -5.63 19.89
CA LEU A 439 -13.32 -5.21 19.34
C LEU A 439 -13.55 -4.10 18.31
N LEU A 440 -12.86 -2.98 18.46
CA LEU A 440 -12.88 -1.86 17.53
C LEU A 440 -11.57 -1.87 16.74
N VAL A 441 -11.65 -1.98 15.42
CA VAL A 441 -10.47 -2.03 14.56
C VAL A 441 -10.52 -0.88 13.57
N THR A 442 -9.56 0.03 13.70
CA THR A 442 -9.42 1.21 12.84
C THR A 442 -8.35 0.96 11.78
N ASN A 443 -8.74 1.00 10.51
CA ASN A 443 -7.89 0.84 9.34
C ASN A 443 -8.27 1.89 8.28
N GLY A 444 -7.30 2.56 7.66
CA GLY A 444 -7.58 3.57 6.62
C GLY A 444 -8.48 4.75 7.04
N GLY A 445 -8.59 5.03 8.35
CA GLY A 445 -9.49 6.04 8.90
C GLY A 445 -10.92 5.55 9.19
N GLU A 446 -11.27 4.33 8.76
CA GLU A 446 -12.55 3.69 9.09
C GLU A 446 -12.41 2.82 10.34
N THR A 447 -13.41 2.83 11.22
CA THR A 447 -13.45 1.97 12.41
C THR A 447 -14.58 0.95 12.27
N ASN A 448 -14.21 -0.33 12.23
CA ASN A 448 -15.14 -1.45 12.14
C ASN A 448 -15.28 -2.12 13.52
N LYS A 449 -16.49 -2.63 13.80
CA LYS A 449 -16.83 -3.32 15.05
C LYS A 449 -16.82 -4.82 14.81
N PHE A 450 -16.18 -5.58 15.71
CA PHE A 450 -16.13 -7.03 15.63
C PHE A 450 -16.62 -7.69 16.91
N ILE A 451 -17.19 -8.88 16.75
CA ILE A 451 -17.59 -9.77 17.84
C ILE A 451 -16.67 -10.99 17.88
N GLU A 452 -16.31 -11.45 19.07
CA GLU A 452 -15.60 -12.72 19.24
C GLU A 452 -16.57 -13.87 18.96
N ILE A 453 -16.21 -14.77 18.04
CA ILE A 453 -16.97 -16.00 17.75
C ILE A 453 -16.28 -17.23 18.32
N GLU A 454 -14.95 -17.21 18.39
CA GLU A 454 -14.10 -18.20 19.02
C GLU A 454 -12.88 -17.49 19.61
N SER A 455 -12.10 -18.15 20.48
CA SER A 455 -11.00 -17.47 21.16
C SER A 455 -9.96 -16.92 20.18
N GLY A 456 -9.85 -15.60 20.11
CA GLY A 456 -8.93 -14.93 19.17
C GLY A 456 -9.44 -14.84 17.72
N VAL A 457 -10.68 -15.24 17.46
CA VAL A 457 -11.36 -15.15 16.16
C VAL A 457 -12.53 -14.18 16.27
N TYR A 458 -12.49 -13.15 15.43
CA TYR A 458 -13.42 -12.02 15.47
C TYR A 458 -14.13 -11.85 14.14
N GLN A 459 -15.45 -11.83 14.15
CA GLN A 459 -16.30 -11.60 12.98
C GLN A 459 -16.65 -10.11 12.87
N ASN A 460 -16.52 -9.55 11.67
CA ASN A 460 -16.88 -8.17 11.37
C ASN A 460 -18.42 -8.02 11.41
N LEU A 461 -18.91 -7.00 12.11
CA LEU A 461 -20.34 -6.69 12.24
C LEU A 461 -20.81 -5.63 11.23
N ARG A 462 -19.96 -5.28 10.27
CA ARG A 462 -20.33 -4.31 9.24
C ARG A 462 -21.43 -4.90 8.35
N GLU A 463 -22.55 -4.19 8.25
CA GLU A 463 -23.67 -4.56 7.35
C GLU A 463 -23.44 -4.13 5.90
N GLY A 464 -22.48 -3.21 5.66
CA GLY A 464 -22.18 -2.64 4.34
C GLY A 464 -20.82 -3.07 3.78
N ARG A 465 -20.54 -2.63 2.55
CA ARG A 465 -19.34 -2.98 1.76
C ARG A 465 -18.03 -2.73 2.47
N THR A 466 -17.04 -3.53 2.14
CA THR A 466 -15.69 -3.49 2.70
C THR A 466 -14.82 -2.57 1.85
N GLN A 467 -14.04 -1.68 2.47
CA GLN A 467 -13.11 -0.79 1.78
C GLN A 467 -11.68 -1.33 1.82
N ASP A 468 -11.52 -2.65 1.62
CA ASP A 468 -10.19 -3.25 1.60
C ASP A 468 -9.84 -3.69 0.18
N ALA A 469 -8.62 -3.34 -0.26
CA ALA A 469 -8.09 -3.71 -1.57
C ALA A 469 -7.81 -5.23 -1.67
N PHE A 470 -7.71 -5.92 -0.53
CA PHE A 470 -7.27 -7.31 -0.43
C PHE A 470 -8.37 -8.29 0.00
N GLY A 471 -9.62 -7.83 0.17
CA GLY A 471 -10.75 -8.73 0.48
C GLY A 471 -11.87 -8.06 1.27
N GLN A 472 -12.71 -8.88 1.90
CA GLN A 472 -13.82 -8.37 2.70
C GLN A 472 -13.42 -7.95 4.13
N PHE A 473 -12.21 -8.28 4.59
CA PHE A 473 -11.82 -8.02 5.98
C PHE A 473 -12.92 -8.55 6.94
N HIS A 474 -13.50 -9.69 6.56
CA HIS A 474 -14.76 -10.18 7.13
C HIS A 474 -14.52 -10.79 8.51
N LYS A 475 -13.30 -11.28 8.73
CA LYS A 475 -12.86 -11.91 9.96
C LYS A 475 -11.43 -11.53 10.23
N ILE A 476 -11.13 -11.43 11.52
CA ILE A 476 -9.79 -11.20 12.04
C ILE A 476 -9.44 -12.38 12.94
N ILE A 477 -8.24 -12.90 12.76
CA ILE A 477 -7.69 -13.96 13.60
C ILE A 477 -6.38 -13.47 14.17
N PHE A 478 -6.26 -13.56 15.50
CA PHE A 478 -5.01 -13.24 16.18
C PHE A 478 -4.15 -14.49 16.32
N LYS A 479 -2.94 -14.43 15.74
CA LYS A 479 -1.93 -15.48 15.83
C LYS A 479 -0.66 -14.95 16.49
N THR A 480 0.36 -15.79 16.56
CA THR A 480 1.70 -15.41 17.00
C THR A 480 2.64 -15.50 15.80
N ASP A 481 3.43 -14.45 15.57
CA ASP A 481 4.46 -14.45 14.53
C ASP A 481 5.65 -15.35 14.95
N PRO A 482 6.59 -15.65 14.03
CA PRO A 482 7.79 -16.45 14.34
C PRO A 482 8.70 -15.88 15.45
N PHE A 483 8.48 -14.64 15.86
CA PHE A 483 9.24 -13.92 16.88
C PHE A 483 8.48 -13.78 18.20
N GLY A 484 7.33 -14.43 18.35
CA GLY A 484 6.54 -14.42 19.58
C GLY A 484 5.64 -13.20 19.76
N LYS A 485 5.43 -12.37 18.73
CA LYS A 485 4.55 -11.20 18.78
C LYS A 485 3.14 -11.58 18.35
N ILE A 486 2.14 -10.90 18.92
CA ILE A 486 0.76 -11.01 18.46
C ILE A 486 0.68 -10.46 17.02
N MET A 487 0.10 -11.24 16.12
CA MET A 487 -0.12 -10.90 14.73
C MET A 487 -1.62 -10.92 14.44
N LEU A 488 -2.10 -9.89 13.75
CA LEU A 488 -3.44 -9.78 13.22
C LEU A 488 -3.43 -10.28 11.78
N THR A 489 -4.22 -11.30 11.49
CA THR A 489 -4.40 -11.88 10.15
C THR A 489 -5.84 -11.71 9.70
N THR A 490 -6.04 -11.56 8.40
CA THR A 490 -7.33 -11.42 7.73
C THR A 490 -7.22 -12.01 6.33
N ASP A 491 -8.23 -11.77 5.49
CA ASP A 491 -8.25 -12.23 4.09
C ASP A 491 -7.06 -11.70 3.29
N GLY A 492 -6.53 -12.54 2.40
CA GLY A 492 -5.47 -12.17 1.47
C GLY A 492 -4.05 -12.13 2.08
N PRO A 493 -3.07 -11.60 1.33
CA PRO A 493 -1.65 -11.75 1.64
C PRO A 493 -1.12 -10.69 2.62
N MET A 494 -2.00 -10.09 3.43
CA MET A 494 -1.67 -8.95 4.29
C MET A 494 -1.81 -9.31 5.76
N THR A 495 -0.71 -9.19 6.50
CA THR A 495 -0.68 -9.41 7.95
C THR A 495 -0.05 -8.23 8.68
N TYR A 496 -0.39 -8.09 9.96
CA TYR A 496 0.04 -6.96 10.78
C TYR A 496 0.55 -7.46 12.13
N SER A 497 1.77 -7.08 12.52
CA SER A 497 2.34 -7.47 13.82
C SER A 497 2.16 -6.36 14.84
N LYS A 498 1.81 -6.71 16.07
CA LYS A 498 1.65 -5.77 17.18
C LYS A 498 2.96 -5.04 17.44
N ALA A 499 2.89 -3.71 17.37
CA ALA A 499 4.02 -2.82 17.61
C ALA A 499 4.34 -2.73 19.11
N PRO A 500 5.61 -2.80 19.53
CA PRO A 500 5.99 -2.36 20.87
C PRO A 500 5.68 -0.87 21.05
N PHE A 501 5.39 -0.45 22.29
CA PHE A 501 4.94 0.93 22.57
C PHE A 501 5.87 2.01 21.99
N TYR A 502 7.18 1.78 22.01
CA TYR A 502 8.20 2.72 21.57
C TYR A 502 8.36 2.81 20.05
N SER A 503 7.69 1.94 19.29
CA SER A 503 7.68 1.99 17.83
C SER A 503 6.34 2.44 17.27
N THR A 504 5.39 2.82 18.13
CA THR A 504 4.07 3.27 17.70
C THR A 504 4.14 4.64 17.04
N MET A 505 3.22 4.93 16.13
CA MET A 505 3.08 6.24 15.50
C MET A 505 2.84 7.33 16.55
N SER A 506 1.97 7.04 17.53
CA SER A 506 1.65 7.99 18.61
C SER A 506 2.86 8.30 19.50
N PHE A 507 3.65 7.28 19.89
CA PHE A 507 4.88 7.50 20.64
C PHE A 507 5.91 8.29 19.84
N THR A 508 6.13 7.90 18.57
CA THR A 508 7.10 8.55 17.69
C THR A 508 6.75 10.02 17.47
N ALA A 509 5.49 10.32 17.13
CA ALA A 509 5.02 11.68 16.92
C ALA A 509 5.09 12.51 18.21
N LEU A 510 4.61 11.98 19.33
CA LEU A 510 4.65 12.70 20.62
C LEU A 510 6.09 12.97 21.08
N ALA A 511 6.98 11.98 20.95
CA ALA A 511 8.39 12.15 21.27
C ALA A 511 9.02 13.24 20.39
N ALA A 512 8.79 13.21 19.08
CA ALA A 512 9.28 14.23 18.15
C ALA A 512 8.75 15.63 18.51
N ILE A 513 7.45 15.77 18.80
CA ILE A 513 6.84 17.05 19.20
C ILE A 513 7.46 17.58 20.50
N ILE A 514 7.59 16.75 21.54
CA ILE A 514 8.18 17.14 22.83
C ILE A 514 9.63 17.58 22.64
N ILE A 515 10.42 16.81 21.87
CA ILE A 515 11.81 17.14 21.54
C ILE A 515 11.88 18.49 20.82
N MET A 516 11.05 18.71 19.80
CA MET A 516 11.03 19.96 19.04
C MET A 516 10.62 21.16 19.90
N LEU A 517 9.66 20.99 20.81
CA LEU A 517 9.28 22.03 21.77
C LEU A 517 10.45 22.38 22.71
N ILE A 518 11.17 21.37 23.24
CA ILE A 518 12.36 21.61 24.06
C ILE A 518 13.42 22.38 23.26
N ILE A 519 13.69 21.96 22.02
CA ILE A 519 14.68 22.61 21.14
C ILE A 519 14.31 24.06 20.88
N PHE A 520 13.05 24.35 20.56
CA PHE A 520 12.57 25.70 20.28
C PHE A 520 12.62 26.61 21.52
N ILE A 521 12.18 26.10 22.68
CA ILE A 521 12.25 26.81 23.95
C ILE A 521 13.71 27.11 24.32
N SER A 522 14.60 26.13 24.19
CA SER A 522 16.03 26.30 24.49
C SER A 522 16.73 27.28 23.56
N LEU A 523 16.44 27.22 22.26
CA LEU A 523 16.97 28.17 21.28
C LEU A 523 16.53 29.59 21.61
N THR A 524 15.23 29.78 21.86
CA THR A 524 14.65 31.07 22.23
C THR A 524 15.26 31.60 23.54
N TYR A 525 15.41 30.73 24.54
CA TYR A 525 16.06 31.06 25.81
C TYR A 525 17.50 31.57 25.62
N TRP A 526 18.31 30.89 24.82
CA TRP A 526 19.69 31.32 24.56
C TRP A 526 19.76 32.61 23.75
N ILE A 527 18.90 32.80 22.75
CA ILE A 527 18.81 34.05 21.97
C ILE A 527 18.44 35.22 22.88
N ILE A 528 17.40 35.09 23.71
CA ILE A 528 16.95 36.14 24.63
C ILE A 528 18.07 36.50 25.62
N ILE A 529 18.75 35.52 26.20
CA ILE A 529 19.85 35.78 27.14
C ILE A 529 21.00 36.55 26.48
N LYS A 530 21.33 36.21 25.22
CA LYS A 530 22.39 36.90 24.48
C LYS A 530 21.98 38.34 24.18
N ILE A 531 20.76 38.56 23.70
CA ILE A 531 20.22 39.90 23.42
C ILE A 531 20.19 40.75 24.70
N LEU A 532 19.62 40.23 25.80
CA LEU A 532 19.60 40.93 27.09
C LEU A 532 21.03 41.18 27.63
N GLY A 533 21.98 40.32 27.30
CA GLY A 533 23.40 40.51 27.59
C GLY A 533 24.03 41.70 26.86
N LEU A 534 23.58 42.02 25.64
CA LEU A 534 24.05 43.20 24.88
C LEU A 534 23.60 44.52 25.53
N PHE A 535 22.41 44.56 26.14
CA PHE A 535 21.87 45.75 26.80
C PHE A 535 22.37 45.94 28.24
N ARG A 536 22.85 44.88 28.89
CA ARG A 536 23.41 44.96 30.25
C ARG A 536 24.90 45.30 30.19
N ARG A 537 25.26 46.58 30.45
CA ARG A 537 26.65 47.09 30.63
C ARG A 537 27.43 46.49 31.82
N ARG A 538 27.07 45.30 32.32
CA ARG A 538 27.85 44.59 33.35
C ARG A 538 28.77 43.59 32.67
N LYS A 539 30.09 43.69 32.93
CA LYS A 539 31.07 42.61 32.70
C LYS A 539 30.62 41.38 33.51
N ASN A 540 29.71 40.60 32.96
CA ASN A 540 29.42 39.27 33.50
C ASN A 540 30.68 38.42 33.23
N LYS A 541 31.37 38.01 34.30
CA LYS A 541 32.37 36.94 34.25
C LYS A 541 31.66 35.62 33.95
N ASN A 542 31.10 35.48 32.74
CA ASN A 542 30.71 34.17 32.25
C ASN A 542 32.02 33.40 31.98
N SER A 543 32.16 32.22 32.56
CA SER A 543 33.24 31.30 32.21
C SER A 543 33.23 31.08 30.69
N GLU A 544 34.38 31.08 30.02
CA GLU A 544 34.50 30.83 28.58
C GLU A 544 33.74 29.55 28.17
N PHE A 545 33.78 28.53 29.04
CA PHE A 545 33.03 27.28 28.90
C PHE A 545 31.50 27.48 28.83
N SER A 546 30.94 28.46 29.54
CA SER A 546 29.51 28.79 29.48
C SER A 546 29.12 29.38 28.13
N VAL A 547 30.01 30.17 27.52
CA VAL A 547 29.77 30.77 26.22
C VAL A 547 29.82 29.69 25.14
N ILE A 548 30.82 28.82 25.19
CA ILE A 548 30.97 27.71 24.24
C ILE A 548 29.79 26.74 24.35
N ALA A 549 29.41 26.32 25.56
CA ALA A 549 28.26 25.44 25.78
C ALA A 549 26.96 26.01 25.16
N SER A 550 26.72 27.32 25.33
CA SER A 550 25.54 27.98 24.71
C SER A 550 25.57 27.96 23.19
N TRP A 551 26.75 28.13 22.58
CA TRP A 551 26.90 28.08 21.13
C TRP A 551 26.75 26.68 20.57
N VAL A 552 27.31 25.66 21.24
CA VAL A 552 27.08 24.25 20.89
C VAL A 552 25.57 23.97 20.87
N GLY A 553 24.84 24.43 21.89
CA GLY A 553 23.39 24.33 21.94
C GLY A 553 22.68 25.01 20.78
N ILE A 554 22.97 26.29 20.52
CA ILE A 554 22.37 27.07 19.42
C ILE A 554 22.63 26.42 18.06
N CYS A 555 23.88 26.04 17.78
CA CYS A 555 24.25 25.39 16.52
C CYS A 555 23.51 24.06 16.35
N THR A 556 23.40 23.26 17.41
CA THR A 556 22.64 22.01 17.37
C THR A 556 21.16 22.26 17.07
N SER A 557 20.54 23.26 17.72
CA SER A 557 19.14 23.63 17.44
C SER A 557 18.93 24.04 15.99
N ILE A 558 19.84 24.83 15.41
CA ILE A 558 19.74 25.28 14.02
C ILE A 558 19.84 24.09 13.06
N ILE A 559 20.79 23.18 13.28
CA ILE A 559 20.96 21.97 12.44
C ILE A 559 19.69 21.11 12.48
N ILE A 560 19.12 20.88 13.67
CA ILE A 560 17.88 20.09 13.81
C ILE A 560 16.70 20.80 13.12
N LEU A 561 16.58 22.12 13.25
CA LEU A 561 15.51 22.87 12.58
C LEU A 561 15.65 22.82 11.05
N ILE A 562 16.87 22.87 10.52
CA ILE A 562 17.13 22.68 9.08
C ILE A 562 16.73 21.27 8.65
N LEU A 563 17.11 20.24 9.40
CA LEU A 563 16.72 18.85 9.12
C LEU A 563 15.20 18.72 9.03
N PHE A 564 14.48 19.15 10.08
CA PHE A 564 13.02 19.06 10.10
C PHE A 564 12.39 19.88 8.97
N ALA A 565 12.88 21.09 8.70
CA ALA A 565 12.38 21.89 7.59
C ALA A 565 12.51 21.17 6.24
N ASN A 566 13.58 20.39 6.02
CA ASN A 566 13.75 19.60 4.80
C ASN A 566 12.79 18.41 4.74
N ILE A 567 12.66 17.65 5.83
CA ILE A 567 11.72 16.49 5.91
C ILE A 567 10.28 16.92 5.60
N PHE A 568 9.87 18.12 6.03
CA PHE A 568 8.53 18.65 5.80
C PHE A 568 8.42 19.57 4.57
N SER A 569 9.49 19.72 3.79
CA SER A 569 9.47 20.56 2.58
C SER A 569 8.99 19.84 1.32
N SER A 570 9.05 18.51 1.31
CA SER A 570 8.48 17.72 0.22
C SER A 570 6.96 17.69 0.36
N GLY A 571 6.30 18.44 -0.52
CA GLY A 571 4.85 18.37 -0.69
C GLY A 571 4.44 17.04 -1.34
N ILE A 572 3.19 16.65 -1.14
CA ILE A 572 2.57 15.60 -1.96
C ILE A 572 2.28 16.19 -3.33
N ASP A 573 2.74 15.53 -4.39
CA ASP A 573 2.41 15.94 -5.74
C ASP A 573 0.90 15.73 -5.97
N PRO A 574 0.14 16.76 -6.38
CA PRO A 574 -1.32 16.65 -6.49
C PRO A 574 -1.77 15.74 -7.63
N VAL A 575 -0.92 15.48 -8.63
CA VAL A 575 -1.21 14.58 -9.75
C VAL A 575 -0.91 13.13 -9.35
N TYR A 576 0.30 12.85 -8.87
CA TYR A 576 0.70 11.48 -8.52
C TYR A 576 0.20 11.04 -7.14
N GLN A 577 -0.24 11.99 -6.29
CA GLN A 577 -0.65 11.77 -4.90
C GLN A 577 0.43 11.10 -4.05
N LEU A 578 1.69 11.27 -4.43
CA LEU A 578 2.88 10.73 -3.78
C LEU A 578 3.89 11.84 -3.52
N PRO A 579 4.78 11.69 -2.51
CA PRO A 579 5.98 12.51 -2.41
C PRO A 579 6.84 12.36 -3.68
N LYS A 580 7.55 13.41 -4.09
CA LYS A 580 8.38 13.38 -5.30
C LYS A 580 9.45 12.29 -5.26
N GLU A 581 9.96 12.02 -4.07
CA GLU A 581 10.99 11.02 -3.80
C GLU A 581 10.54 9.59 -4.16
N ALA A 582 9.23 9.33 -4.26
CA ALA A 582 8.70 8.01 -4.62
C ALA A 582 8.84 7.66 -6.11
N TYR A 583 9.09 8.63 -6.98
CA TYR A 583 9.15 8.43 -8.43
C TYR A 583 10.24 9.24 -9.14
N MET A 584 10.93 10.14 -8.44
CA MET A 584 12.11 10.84 -8.92
C MET A 584 13.35 10.33 -8.18
N PRO A 585 14.47 10.05 -8.88
CA PRO A 585 15.73 9.76 -8.22
C PRO A 585 16.10 10.89 -7.26
N ALA A 586 16.56 10.56 -6.06
CA ALA A 586 17.06 11.56 -5.13
C ALA A 586 18.26 12.29 -5.76
N GLU A 587 18.08 13.55 -6.15
CA GLU A 587 19.21 14.43 -6.47
C GLU A 587 19.97 14.67 -5.16
N GLY A 588 21.14 14.03 -5.02
CA GLY A 588 21.95 14.14 -3.81
C GLY A 588 22.19 15.61 -3.45
N ASN A 589 21.79 16.00 -2.25
CA ASN A 589 22.10 17.31 -1.71
C ASN A 589 23.29 17.15 -0.76
N PRO A 590 24.51 17.53 -1.19
CA PRO A 590 25.71 17.25 -0.42
C PRO A 590 25.66 17.84 1.01
N LEU A 591 24.91 18.94 1.21
CA LEU A 591 24.74 19.55 2.52
C LEU A 591 23.87 18.70 3.46
N LEU A 592 22.85 18.01 2.93
CA LEU A 592 21.98 17.12 3.71
C LEU A 592 22.72 15.84 4.10
N ASP A 593 23.58 15.33 3.22
CA ASP A 593 24.38 14.12 3.46
C ASP A 593 25.35 14.28 4.66
N PHE A 594 25.75 15.53 5.00
CA PHE A 594 26.60 15.81 6.16
C PHE A 594 25.83 16.01 7.48
N ILE A 595 24.51 16.25 7.43
CA ILE A 595 23.71 16.48 8.65
C ILE A 595 23.85 15.35 9.69
N PRO A 596 23.80 14.05 9.32
CA PRO A 596 23.90 12.95 10.28
C PRO A 596 25.23 12.98 11.05
N THR A 597 26.32 13.22 10.32
CA THR A 597 27.67 13.33 10.88
C THR A 597 27.76 14.49 11.85
N LEU A 598 27.23 15.67 11.47
CA LEU A 598 27.19 16.83 12.34
C LEU A 598 26.36 16.55 13.60
N MET A 599 25.18 15.93 13.47
CA MET A 599 24.33 15.61 14.61
C MET A 599 25.03 14.68 15.62
N TRP A 600 25.81 13.70 15.16
CA TRP A 600 26.64 12.87 16.04
C TRP A 600 27.70 13.69 16.77
N ILE A 601 28.47 14.51 16.05
CA ILE A 601 29.51 15.37 16.63
C ILE A 601 28.92 16.30 17.70
N PHE A 602 27.82 17.00 17.37
CA PHE A 602 27.16 17.91 18.29
C PHE A 602 26.54 17.19 19.49
N SER A 603 25.99 15.99 19.31
CA SER A 603 25.48 15.16 20.42
C SER A 603 26.60 14.77 21.40
N CYS A 604 27.77 14.35 20.90
CA CYS A 604 28.93 14.07 21.74
C CYS A 604 29.42 15.33 22.50
N LEU A 605 29.46 16.48 21.82
CA LEU A 605 29.80 17.76 22.45
C LEU A 605 28.80 18.14 23.55
N LEU A 606 27.50 17.97 23.33
CA LEU A 606 26.47 18.26 24.34
C LEU A 606 26.63 17.41 25.60
N VAL A 607 26.93 16.12 25.45
CA VAL A 607 27.22 15.23 26.59
C VAL A 607 28.46 15.70 27.35
N LEU A 608 29.55 16.00 26.63
CA LEU A 608 30.79 16.51 27.22
C LEU A 608 30.55 17.82 27.99
N PHE A 609 29.86 18.79 27.38
CA PHE A 609 29.57 20.07 28.01
C PHE A 609 28.59 19.94 29.18
N THR A 610 27.66 19.00 29.14
CA THR A 610 26.79 18.70 30.29
C THR A 610 27.62 18.28 31.50
N VAL A 611 28.58 17.37 31.31
CA VAL A 611 29.49 16.94 32.39
C VAL A 611 30.35 18.10 32.90
N ILE A 612 30.90 18.92 32.00
CA ILE A 612 31.72 20.08 32.36
C ILE A 612 30.91 21.11 33.16
N VAL A 613 29.67 21.40 32.73
CA VAL A 613 28.78 22.37 33.35
C VAL A 613 28.43 21.98 34.79
N TRP A 614 28.20 20.69 35.05
CA TRP A 614 27.99 20.19 36.41
C TRP A 614 29.27 20.14 37.23
N LYS A 615 30.36 19.57 36.70
CA LYS A 615 31.64 19.40 37.42
C LYS A 615 32.26 20.74 37.83
N LYS A 616 32.18 21.77 36.98
CA LYS A 616 32.75 23.10 37.23
C LYS A 616 31.75 24.08 37.86
N GLY A 617 30.51 23.66 38.15
CA GLY A 617 29.50 24.55 38.73
C GLY A 617 29.17 25.76 37.84
N ILE A 618 29.14 25.59 36.51
CA ILE A 618 28.97 26.69 35.57
C ILE A 618 27.51 27.12 35.51
N GLY A 619 27.23 28.38 35.85
CA GLY A 619 25.88 28.95 35.82
C GLY A 619 25.04 28.62 37.05
N ARG A 620 23.78 29.08 37.07
CA ARG A 620 22.82 28.73 38.12
C ARG A 620 22.33 27.29 37.94
N ARG A 621 21.92 26.62 39.02
CA ARG A 621 21.34 25.25 38.96
C ARG A 621 20.28 25.08 37.88
N ILE A 622 19.40 26.07 37.71
CA ILE A 622 18.36 26.07 36.67
C ILE A 622 18.95 25.99 35.26
N ALA A 623 20.05 26.69 34.98
CA ALA A 623 20.72 26.64 33.68
C ALA A 623 21.42 25.30 33.42
N GLN A 624 21.97 24.68 34.48
CA GLN A 624 22.59 23.34 34.40
C GLN A 624 21.53 22.27 34.12
N VAL A 625 20.39 22.34 34.81
CA VAL A 625 19.23 21.46 34.57
C VAL A 625 18.67 21.66 33.17
N HIS A 626 18.46 22.90 32.73
CA HIS A 626 18.01 23.22 31.36
C HIS A 626 18.94 22.60 30.31
N TYR A 627 20.27 22.77 30.45
CA TYR A 627 21.24 22.21 29.51
C TYR A 627 21.21 20.68 29.47
N SER A 628 20.98 20.05 30.63
CA SER A 628 20.84 18.59 30.74
C SER A 628 19.58 18.09 30.05
N ILE A 629 18.44 18.77 30.24
CA ILE A 629 17.16 18.45 29.57
C ILE A 629 17.32 18.58 28.05
N PHE A 630 17.93 19.67 27.57
CA PHE A 630 18.21 19.84 26.14
C PHE A 630 19.08 18.71 25.59
N THR A 631 20.16 18.35 26.31
CA THR A 631 21.05 17.26 25.89
C THR A 631 20.30 15.92 25.82
N LEU A 632 19.45 15.61 26.81
CA LEU A 632 18.63 14.40 26.80
C LEU A 632 17.62 14.40 25.63
N ALA A 633 17.02 15.54 25.30
CA ALA A 633 16.13 15.67 24.15
C ALA A 633 16.86 15.39 22.82
N VAL A 634 18.07 15.91 22.65
CA VAL A 634 18.89 15.62 21.46
C VAL A 634 19.30 14.16 21.39
N LEU A 635 19.66 13.53 22.52
CA LEU A 635 19.95 12.09 22.54
C LEU A 635 18.71 11.24 22.22
N GLY A 636 17.54 11.65 22.71
CA GLY A 636 16.26 11.03 22.35
C GLY A 636 15.97 11.14 20.85
N LEU A 637 16.28 12.29 20.24
CA LEU A 637 16.17 12.46 18.79
C LEU A 637 17.13 11.55 18.02
N MET A 638 18.39 11.46 18.45
CA MET A 638 19.36 10.55 17.86
C MET A 638 18.91 9.09 17.94
N TRP A 639 18.30 8.70 19.06
CA TRP A 639 17.72 7.37 19.20
C TRP A 639 16.55 7.15 18.23
N LEU A 640 15.63 8.11 18.06
CA LEU A 640 14.54 8.02 17.08
C LEU A 640 15.07 7.89 15.65
N ILE A 641 16.01 8.74 15.27
CA ILE A 641 16.67 8.75 13.96
C ILE A 641 17.33 7.40 13.69
N SER A 642 18.08 6.87 14.66
CA SER A 642 18.74 5.57 14.54
C SER A 642 17.74 4.40 14.52
N TYR A 643 16.68 4.45 15.33
CA TYR A 643 15.65 3.41 15.35
C TYR A 643 14.91 3.32 14.02
N TRP A 644 14.60 4.46 13.41
CA TRP A 644 13.89 4.57 12.14
C TRP A 644 14.80 4.56 10.91
N ASN A 645 16.11 4.34 11.08
CA ASN A 645 17.12 4.29 10.01
C ASN A 645 17.19 5.56 9.13
N ILE A 646 16.76 6.73 9.61
CA ILE A 646 16.61 7.95 8.77
C ILE A 646 17.90 8.37 8.05
N PHE A 647 19.08 7.88 8.50
CA PHE A 647 20.39 8.21 7.96
C PHE A 647 21.33 7.01 7.74
N ASN A 648 20.79 5.81 7.47
CA ASN A 648 21.60 4.60 7.27
C ASN A 648 22.14 4.43 5.86
#